data_AF-A0A3A8RC40-F1
#
_entry.id   AF-A0A3A8RC40-F1
#
_cell.length_a   1.000
_cell.length_b   1.000
_cell.length_c   1.000
_cell.angle_alpha   90.00
_cell.angle_beta   90.00
_cell.angle_gamma   90.00
#
_symmetry.space_group_name_H-M   'P 1'
#
loop_
_entity.id
_entity.type
_entity.pdbx_description
1 polymer ?
#
loop_
_entity_poly.entity_id
_entity_poly.type
_entity_poly.pdbx_seq_one_letter_code
_entity_poly.pdbx_strand_id
1 'polypeptide(L)'
;MKRLFLTTCLALCGGTQAWAQVSGAGSPLQSPPAAQPPSAGPVDAAAPVPGQATPEPQAPADAPIAAPAAPAPQAVVSSDAKRTTVTRVIQDERGFKLQVDGKDFPVHGVNWGYTPIGENYRYSLWTQPEDFIKQVLAKEMGMLRDAGFNAIRQFDDIPPVWVEYIYRNYGIYTLLNPLMGRYGHPVNGVMVVNIDYSNPDHRKAILGALAEKVELYRDVPGVLMWLLGNENNYGLHWTSFEIEALPGHEDAARAESLYSLYGEAARTVKKRDTSHPVSIANGDLQYIDLIAKHCQDLDVLGTNVYRGPTARDMFAEVKAKLNKPVFFSEFGADAYDARAGREDHVAQAEYLRTQWEQIYLEGYGQGMSGTAIGGFVFQWVDGWWKHGQESNLSIHDTTATWPNGGYAADFVPGQNNMNEEWFGIAALGPPDSNGISGIQPRTAYYVLQAVFRLDPYATTTNPDSIRDYFAGIRPSALTSGYTSSVALARTEELSAVRVSNLRLLLDSSLSRGSIATVRPNQSSADHTESIFFDLALQPASGVYGRASFNVVGNVAQNRLNNLFYENRGTPSTPTSGDIPVGPGAPAREQSALDRFALYQAEFKFDRSDFALEGYYRTGHYHWGEEGDFFNLYREANYGPNLDIYHGNAPFGVVFSGKKAMDGLKVAVGPELYWGANPSVVAKYRNNVGPVNVTLVHQEDLAQGASSATASVVRERIARRTALNFQYATGKLVLDVGGLLSAPQRIGETFTYTRAAPEGGPSYLNSGYDVLQDKVQFLDTLGAKARLTYDMGPVRWLVQSSFRGLVADSGPEQGNIITGWSLRESGRGNHYAGQLGAALQFGSIQVSPNVLYQRPLIGPNPTISDAYDPGSGMYYAGVRPRSVLVDSFSVLDNRETLGGELLITFDPTPGTWFWSWDRDMREDAPFAAGLDIVYRHQPTSRDAGIAILADGSTIAFGSAPVARDEWETSLRLVGNPTQRLRLYGTVYVGSQQSSGEDSRQIHRFGLDGSALYDTLLLAAQLRFNDWGPYDYHRVFNLTYPVQLGGDLSYGLKKPVLGAVTTRFGLRGLVRMLNEYSEGLNDRGITEGLNGREYEVGAYAILSL
;
A
#
# COMPACT_ATOMS: atom_id res chain seq x y z
N MET A 1 -12.14 30.06 18.50
CA MET A 1 -11.51 28.79 18.93
C MET A 1 -10.02 28.67 18.58
N LYS A 2 -9.54 29.04 17.37
CA LYS A 2 -8.12 28.90 16.95
C LYS A 2 -7.02 29.44 17.90
N ARG A 3 -7.31 30.40 18.79
CA ARG A 3 -6.34 30.89 19.80
C ARG A 3 -6.40 30.21 21.17
N LEU A 4 -7.43 29.42 21.48
CA LEU A 4 -7.62 28.86 22.82
C LEU A 4 -6.87 27.52 22.99
N PHE A 5 -6.94 26.65 21.97
CA PHE A 5 -6.32 25.31 22.02
C PHE A 5 -4.79 25.33 22.07
N LEU A 6 -4.14 26.24 21.34
CA LEU A 6 -2.68 26.33 21.29
C LEU A 6 -2.08 26.67 22.67
N THR A 7 -2.80 27.43 23.49
CA THR A 7 -2.36 27.78 24.85
C THR A 7 -2.60 26.64 25.84
N THR A 8 -3.65 25.83 25.66
CA THR A 8 -3.96 24.71 26.57
C THR A 8 -2.98 23.54 26.39
N CYS A 9 -2.59 23.19 25.16
CA CYS A 9 -1.60 22.14 24.93
C CYS A 9 -0.19 22.54 25.43
N LEU A 10 0.20 23.82 25.31
CA LEU A 10 1.48 24.31 25.84
C LEU A 10 1.51 24.40 27.38
N ALA A 11 0.36 24.61 28.03
CA ALA A 11 0.28 24.69 29.49
C ALA A 11 0.38 23.32 30.18
N LEU A 12 0.06 22.22 29.51
CA LEU A 12 0.19 20.86 30.04
C LEU A 12 1.65 20.35 30.09
N CYS A 13 2.58 21.02 29.41
CA CYS A 13 4.00 20.64 29.37
C CYS A 13 4.90 21.44 30.34
N GLY A 14 4.32 22.28 31.22
CA GLY A 14 5.08 23.19 32.10
C GLY A 14 4.54 23.24 33.52
N GLY A 15 4.92 22.28 34.37
CA GLY A 15 4.38 22.17 35.73
C GLY A 15 5.17 21.29 36.69
N THR A 16 6.48 21.49 36.83
CA THR A 16 7.27 20.84 37.90
C THR A 16 7.14 21.60 39.22
N GLN A 17 6.45 21.01 40.20
CA GLN A 17 6.66 21.35 41.61
C GLN A 17 6.85 20.08 42.44
N ALA A 18 8.00 20.00 43.12
CA ALA A 18 8.34 18.92 44.01
C ALA A 18 7.47 18.97 45.29
N TRP A 19 6.95 17.82 45.72
CA TRP A 19 6.42 17.63 47.06
C TRP A 19 7.20 16.50 47.75
N ALA A 20 7.70 16.80 48.94
CA ALA A 20 8.62 15.95 49.68
C ALA A 20 7.92 14.78 50.40
N GLN A 21 8.70 13.76 50.74
CA GLN A 21 8.25 12.64 51.57
C GLN A 21 7.83 13.11 52.98
N VAL A 22 6.68 12.63 53.46
CA VAL A 22 6.46 12.34 54.89
C VAL A 22 5.73 11.01 55.00
N SER A 23 6.17 10.18 55.94
CA SER A 23 5.63 8.84 56.22
C SER A 23 4.42 8.87 57.17
N GLY A 24 3.51 7.91 57.03
CA GLY A 24 2.39 7.71 57.95
C GLY A 24 1.55 6.49 57.57
N ALA A 25 1.42 5.51 58.47
CA ALA A 25 0.74 4.25 58.19
C ALA A 25 -0.79 4.33 58.38
N GLY A 26 -1.54 3.57 57.58
CA GLY A 26 -2.99 3.38 57.70
C GLY A 26 -3.45 2.11 56.99
N SER A 27 -4.18 1.24 57.71
CA SER A 27 -4.58 -0.12 57.29
C SER A 27 -5.78 -0.13 56.29
N PRO A 28 -6.09 -1.27 55.65
CA PRO A 28 -6.81 -1.29 54.36
C PRO A 28 -8.35 -1.28 54.49
N LEU A 29 -9.02 -0.87 53.42
CA LEU A 29 -10.48 -0.97 53.24
C LEU A 29 -10.87 -1.96 52.13
N GLN A 30 -12.05 -2.55 52.29
CA GLN A 30 -12.50 -3.78 51.64
C GLN A 30 -13.12 -3.60 50.25
N SER A 31 -13.05 -4.65 49.44
CA SER A 31 -13.75 -4.80 48.15
C SER A 31 -15.25 -5.17 48.35
N PRO A 32 -16.17 -4.65 47.53
CA PRO A 32 -17.53 -5.21 47.39
C PRO A 32 -17.58 -6.38 46.37
N PRO A 33 -18.60 -7.25 46.44
CA PRO A 33 -18.59 -8.57 45.78
C PRO A 33 -19.20 -8.61 44.36
N ALA A 34 -18.94 -9.71 43.65
CA ALA A 34 -19.47 -10.00 42.32
C ALA A 34 -20.95 -10.42 42.32
N ALA A 35 -21.66 -10.14 41.21
CA ALA A 35 -23.04 -10.56 40.96
C ALA A 35 -23.12 -11.68 39.92
N GLN A 36 -23.96 -12.69 40.17
CA GLN A 36 -24.26 -13.79 39.25
C GLN A 36 -25.51 -13.49 38.38
N PRO A 37 -25.63 -14.12 37.19
CA PRO A 37 -26.79 -13.97 36.32
C PRO A 37 -28.00 -14.83 36.77
N PRO A 38 -29.25 -14.41 36.50
CA PRO A 38 -30.44 -15.20 36.79
C PRO A 38 -30.71 -16.28 35.72
N SER A 39 -31.26 -17.41 36.17
CA SER A 39 -31.61 -18.58 35.35
C SER A 39 -33.04 -18.52 34.78
N ALA A 40 -33.29 -19.32 33.74
CA ALA A 40 -34.57 -19.40 33.03
C ALA A 40 -35.66 -20.20 33.79
N GLY A 41 -36.92 -19.92 33.46
CA GLY A 41 -38.11 -20.70 33.81
C GLY A 41 -39.17 -20.58 32.69
N PRO A 42 -39.99 -21.62 32.41
CA PRO A 42 -40.69 -21.76 31.12
C PRO A 42 -42.14 -21.27 31.14
N VAL A 43 -42.73 -21.08 29.96
CA VAL A 43 -44.19 -20.96 29.77
C VAL A 43 -44.64 -21.78 28.56
N ASP A 44 -45.63 -22.64 28.76
CA ASP A 44 -46.17 -23.59 27.78
C ASP A 44 -47.14 -22.97 26.76
N ALA A 45 -47.41 -23.74 25.70
CA ALA A 45 -48.29 -23.38 24.59
C ALA A 45 -49.80 -23.52 24.91
N ALA A 46 -50.62 -22.69 24.26
CA ALA A 46 -52.05 -22.97 24.06
C ALA A 46 -52.59 -22.28 22.78
N ALA A 47 -53.50 -22.96 22.09
CA ALA A 47 -54.30 -22.48 20.96
C ALA A 47 -55.75 -23.04 21.11
N PRO A 48 -56.66 -22.94 20.12
CA PRO A 48 -57.42 -21.73 19.75
C PRO A 48 -58.96 -21.97 19.72
N VAL A 49 -59.80 -20.92 19.66
CA VAL A 49 -61.27 -21.02 19.37
C VAL A 49 -61.85 -19.70 18.77
N PRO A 50 -63.04 -19.67 18.10
CA PRO A 50 -63.17 -18.97 16.81
C PRO A 50 -64.48 -18.14 16.55
N GLY A 51 -64.54 -17.45 15.39
CA GLY A 51 -65.75 -16.85 14.78
C GLY A 51 -66.19 -15.50 15.41
N GLN A 52 -66.88 -14.55 14.75
CA GLN A 52 -67.45 -14.33 13.40
C GLN A 52 -67.51 -12.79 13.17
N ALA A 53 -67.82 -12.17 12.00
CA ALA A 53 -68.26 -12.60 10.67
C ALA A 53 -67.83 -11.55 9.58
N THR A 54 -68.28 -11.71 8.33
CA THR A 54 -68.06 -10.83 7.16
C THR A 54 -68.89 -9.53 7.16
N PRO A 55 -68.45 -8.52 6.37
CA PRO A 55 -69.22 -8.21 5.15
C PRO A 55 -68.37 -7.96 3.88
N GLU A 56 -68.98 -8.21 2.73
CA GLU A 56 -68.55 -7.83 1.36
C GLU A 56 -69.56 -6.82 0.75
N PRO A 57 -69.30 -6.18 -0.41
CA PRO A 57 -68.00 -5.66 -0.89
C PRO A 57 -68.13 -4.19 -1.41
N GLN A 58 -67.00 -3.50 -1.58
CA GLN A 58 -66.90 -2.35 -2.50
C GLN A 58 -65.74 -2.55 -3.48
N ALA A 59 -66.00 -2.31 -4.77
CA ALA A 59 -65.06 -2.60 -5.84
C ALA A 59 -63.96 -1.53 -5.94
N PRO A 60 -62.67 -1.92 -6.04
CA PRO A 60 -61.62 -1.07 -6.60
C PRO A 60 -61.67 -1.12 -8.13
N ALA A 61 -61.42 0.03 -8.77
CA ALA A 61 -61.30 0.13 -10.22
C ALA A 61 -59.98 -0.46 -10.75
N ASP A 62 -60.03 -0.87 -12.02
CA ASP A 62 -58.94 -1.10 -12.97
C ASP A 62 -57.66 -1.82 -12.49
N ALA A 63 -57.54 -3.07 -12.92
CA ALA A 63 -56.34 -3.87 -12.76
C ALA A 63 -55.12 -3.23 -13.48
N PRO A 64 -53.90 -3.35 -12.92
CA PRO A 64 -52.70 -2.94 -13.63
C PRO A 64 -52.55 -3.78 -14.90
N ILE A 65 -52.29 -3.09 -16.02
CA ILE A 65 -52.07 -3.71 -17.33
C ILE A 65 -50.93 -4.74 -17.22
N ALA A 66 -51.19 -5.97 -17.67
CA ALA A 66 -50.20 -7.04 -17.66
C ALA A 66 -48.95 -6.63 -18.44
N ALA A 67 -47.77 -6.93 -17.89
CA ALA A 67 -46.50 -6.69 -18.56
C ALA A 67 -46.49 -7.40 -19.94
N PRO A 68 -46.22 -6.68 -21.05
CA PRO A 68 -46.07 -7.32 -22.35
C PRO A 68 -44.93 -8.33 -22.33
N ALA A 69 -45.09 -9.44 -23.07
CA ALA A 69 -44.05 -10.46 -23.18
C ALA A 69 -42.74 -9.88 -23.73
N ALA A 70 -41.62 -10.49 -23.35
CA ALA A 70 -40.29 -10.07 -23.78
C ALA A 70 -40.19 -10.03 -25.32
N PRO A 71 -39.50 -9.03 -25.90
CA PRO A 71 -39.26 -8.99 -27.34
C PRO A 71 -38.43 -10.21 -27.77
N ALA A 72 -38.74 -10.75 -28.94
CA ALA A 72 -37.98 -11.86 -29.52
C ALA A 72 -36.50 -11.46 -29.72
N PRO A 73 -35.54 -12.39 -29.55
CA PRO A 73 -34.13 -12.09 -29.69
C PRO A 73 -33.84 -11.51 -31.07
N GLN A 74 -33.09 -10.40 -31.12
CA GLN A 74 -32.59 -9.86 -32.38
C GLN A 74 -31.71 -10.91 -33.07
N ALA A 75 -31.78 -10.94 -34.40
CA ALA A 75 -31.28 -12.04 -35.21
C ALA A 75 -29.81 -12.38 -34.93
N VAL A 76 -29.52 -13.69 -34.85
CA VAL A 76 -28.16 -14.25 -34.83
C VAL A 76 -27.33 -13.59 -35.92
N VAL A 77 -26.19 -13.00 -35.53
CA VAL A 77 -25.24 -12.41 -36.48
C VAL A 77 -24.75 -13.51 -37.41
N SER A 78 -25.03 -13.36 -38.71
CA SER A 78 -24.61 -14.32 -39.73
C SER A 78 -23.11 -14.59 -39.65
N SER A 79 -22.72 -15.87 -39.74
CA SER A 79 -21.34 -16.33 -39.59
C SER A 79 -20.40 -15.92 -40.74
N ASP A 80 -20.94 -15.40 -41.84
CA ASP A 80 -20.23 -15.34 -43.11
C ASP A 80 -19.59 -13.96 -43.38
N ALA A 81 -18.27 -14.02 -43.56
CA ALA A 81 -17.31 -12.98 -43.94
C ALA A 81 -16.72 -12.08 -42.83
N LYS A 82 -15.39 -11.90 -42.92
CA LYS A 82 -14.57 -10.92 -42.18
C LYS A 82 -14.86 -9.51 -42.70
N ARG A 83 -16.00 -8.94 -42.33
CA ARG A 83 -16.37 -7.58 -42.73
C ARG A 83 -16.06 -6.59 -41.60
N THR A 84 -15.19 -5.63 -41.89
CA THR A 84 -14.96 -4.43 -41.07
C THR A 84 -16.29 -3.71 -40.83
N THR A 85 -16.59 -3.38 -39.57
CA THR A 85 -17.73 -2.55 -39.21
C THR A 85 -17.60 -1.16 -39.83
N VAL A 86 -18.69 -0.58 -40.33
CA VAL A 86 -18.68 0.79 -40.89
C VAL A 86 -19.65 1.67 -40.13
N THR A 87 -19.12 2.65 -39.41
CA THR A 87 -19.88 3.60 -38.61
C THR A 87 -19.86 4.99 -39.27
N ARG A 88 -21.00 5.66 -39.37
CA ARG A 88 -21.15 6.97 -40.03
C ARG A 88 -22.01 7.91 -39.21
N VAL A 89 -21.61 9.18 -39.16
CA VAL A 89 -22.49 10.27 -38.75
C VAL A 89 -23.38 10.64 -39.94
N ILE A 90 -24.69 10.67 -39.71
CA ILE A 90 -25.69 11.17 -40.66
C ILE A 90 -26.24 12.49 -40.10
N GLN A 91 -26.35 13.49 -40.97
CA GLN A 91 -26.91 14.81 -40.65
C GLN A 91 -28.02 15.15 -41.67
N ASP A 92 -29.16 15.62 -41.17
CA ASP A 92 -30.20 16.25 -41.97
C ASP A 92 -30.94 17.33 -41.15
N GLU A 93 -32.05 17.85 -41.68
CA GLU A 93 -32.85 18.91 -41.06
C GLU A 93 -33.37 18.55 -39.66
N ARG A 94 -33.45 17.26 -39.31
CA ARG A 94 -33.88 16.75 -38.00
C ARG A 94 -32.75 16.63 -36.98
N GLY A 95 -31.51 16.90 -37.38
CA GLY A 95 -30.31 16.83 -36.53
C GLY A 95 -29.33 15.75 -36.97
N PHE A 96 -28.61 15.19 -36.00
CA PHE A 96 -27.57 14.19 -36.20
C PHE A 96 -27.96 12.83 -35.62
N LYS A 97 -27.58 11.75 -36.28
CA LYS A 97 -27.66 10.38 -35.77
C LYS A 97 -26.45 9.55 -36.21
N LEU A 98 -26.16 8.49 -35.47
CA LEU A 98 -25.14 7.51 -35.83
C LEU A 98 -25.79 6.38 -36.63
N GLN A 99 -25.09 5.88 -37.65
CA GLN A 99 -25.43 4.63 -38.35
C GLN A 99 -24.27 3.65 -38.27
N VAL A 100 -24.56 2.40 -37.93
CA VAL A 100 -23.61 1.28 -37.91
C VAL A 100 -24.06 0.24 -38.94
N ASP A 101 -23.19 -0.07 -39.90
CA ASP A 101 -23.46 -0.93 -41.07
C ASP A 101 -24.76 -0.57 -41.82
N GLY A 102 -25.10 0.73 -41.83
CA GLY A 102 -26.28 1.30 -42.50
C GLY A 102 -27.58 1.25 -41.70
N LYS A 103 -27.55 0.81 -40.44
CA LYS A 103 -28.70 0.85 -39.51
C LYS A 103 -28.55 2.02 -38.53
N ASP A 104 -29.63 2.71 -38.22
CA ASP A 104 -29.65 3.74 -37.18
C ASP A 104 -29.29 3.12 -35.82
N PHE A 105 -28.38 3.77 -35.08
CA PHE A 105 -27.76 3.20 -33.88
C PHE A 105 -27.73 4.24 -32.74
N PRO A 106 -28.70 4.22 -31.80
CA PRO A 106 -28.61 5.00 -30.57
C PRO A 106 -27.59 4.35 -29.64
N VAL A 107 -26.63 5.12 -29.13
CA VAL A 107 -25.53 4.56 -28.32
C VAL A 107 -25.98 4.38 -26.88
N HIS A 108 -26.33 3.15 -26.50
CA HIS A 108 -26.62 2.73 -25.13
C HIS A 108 -25.36 2.10 -24.55
N GLY A 109 -24.46 2.95 -24.08
CA GLY A 109 -23.12 2.59 -23.66
C GLY A 109 -22.95 2.42 -22.15
N VAL A 110 -21.91 1.67 -21.76
CA VAL A 110 -21.38 1.67 -20.38
C VAL A 110 -19.85 1.74 -20.39
N ASN A 111 -19.27 2.41 -19.41
CA ASN A 111 -17.86 2.28 -19.08
C ASN A 111 -17.67 0.95 -18.37
N TRP A 112 -17.09 -0.01 -19.09
CA TRP A 112 -16.87 -1.36 -18.62
C TRP A 112 -15.42 -1.56 -18.20
N GLY A 113 -15.19 -2.49 -17.29
CA GLY A 113 -13.87 -2.86 -16.78
C GLY A 113 -14.03 -3.99 -15.78
N TYR A 114 -13.01 -4.82 -15.65
CA TYR A 114 -13.00 -5.96 -14.73
C TYR A 114 -11.79 -5.87 -13.81
N THR A 115 -12.01 -5.42 -12.57
CA THR A 115 -11.01 -5.42 -11.50
C THR A 115 -11.63 -6.12 -10.29
N PRO A 116 -11.14 -7.31 -9.89
CA PRO A 116 -11.60 -8.00 -8.68
C PRO A 116 -11.34 -7.22 -7.38
N ILE A 117 -12.05 -7.58 -6.31
CA ILE A 117 -11.74 -7.09 -4.96
C ILE A 117 -10.32 -7.53 -4.57
N GLY A 118 -9.52 -6.62 -4.03
CA GLY A 118 -8.10 -6.82 -3.70
C GLY A 118 -7.12 -6.46 -4.82
N GLU A 119 -7.61 -6.18 -6.02
CA GLU A 119 -6.82 -5.78 -7.20
C GLU A 119 -6.96 -4.27 -7.49
N ASN A 120 -6.11 -3.72 -8.36
CA ASN A 120 -6.16 -2.31 -8.75
C ASN A 120 -5.96 -2.09 -10.27
N TYR A 121 -5.65 -0.84 -10.67
CA TYR A 121 -5.40 -0.45 -12.06
C TYR A 121 -4.27 -1.22 -12.79
N ARG A 122 -3.43 -2.00 -12.09
CA ARG A 122 -2.45 -2.91 -12.71
C ARG A 122 -3.06 -4.22 -13.19
N TYR A 123 -4.22 -4.61 -12.66
CA TYR A 123 -4.88 -5.84 -13.06
C TYR A 123 -5.40 -5.74 -14.49
N SER A 124 -5.10 -6.74 -15.31
CA SER A 124 -5.67 -6.90 -16.64
C SER A 124 -6.42 -8.23 -16.73
N LEU A 125 -7.67 -8.19 -17.17
CA LEU A 125 -8.42 -9.40 -17.53
C LEU A 125 -7.76 -10.12 -18.71
N TRP A 126 -7.13 -9.38 -19.62
CA TRP A 126 -6.61 -9.89 -20.88
C TRP A 126 -5.33 -10.73 -20.74
N THR A 127 -4.72 -10.74 -19.55
CA THR A 127 -3.58 -11.61 -19.20
C THR A 127 -4.01 -12.89 -18.46
N GLN A 128 -5.31 -13.10 -18.24
CA GLN A 128 -5.85 -14.30 -17.61
C GLN A 128 -6.05 -15.44 -18.64
N PRO A 129 -6.22 -16.70 -18.19
CA PRO A 129 -6.51 -17.82 -19.09
C PRO A 129 -7.78 -17.59 -19.92
N GLU A 130 -7.77 -18.02 -21.18
CA GLU A 130 -8.86 -17.80 -22.15
C GLU A 130 -10.24 -18.24 -21.63
N ASP A 131 -10.31 -19.38 -20.94
CA ASP A 131 -11.56 -19.91 -20.38
C ASP A 131 -12.05 -19.12 -19.15
N PHE A 132 -11.17 -18.44 -18.42
CA PHE A 132 -11.56 -17.50 -17.37
C PHE A 132 -12.18 -16.24 -18.00
N ILE A 133 -11.52 -15.67 -19.01
CA ILE A 133 -12.02 -14.49 -19.74
C ILE A 133 -13.39 -14.78 -20.34
N LYS A 134 -13.59 -15.94 -20.99
CA LYS A 134 -14.90 -16.35 -21.52
C LYS A 134 -15.99 -16.42 -20.45
N GLN A 135 -15.69 -16.95 -19.26
CA GLN A 135 -16.66 -17.04 -18.17
C GLN A 135 -17.04 -15.65 -17.60
N VAL A 136 -16.06 -14.75 -17.42
CA VAL A 136 -16.30 -13.35 -17.05
C VAL A 136 -17.19 -12.67 -18.09
N LEU A 137 -16.84 -12.76 -19.38
CA LEU A 137 -17.63 -12.16 -20.45
C LEU A 137 -19.03 -12.78 -20.57
N ALA A 138 -19.19 -14.09 -20.39
CA ALA A 138 -20.50 -14.75 -20.42
C ALA A 138 -21.45 -14.26 -19.33
N LYS A 139 -20.92 -13.96 -18.14
CA LYS A 139 -21.67 -13.36 -17.04
C LYS A 139 -22.02 -11.91 -17.35
N GLU A 140 -21.02 -11.09 -17.64
CA GLU A 140 -21.18 -9.63 -17.67
C GLU A 140 -21.77 -9.11 -18.98
N MET A 141 -21.28 -9.56 -20.13
CA MET A 141 -21.82 -9.16 -21.43
C MET A 141 -23.23 -9.73 -21.64
N GLY A 142 -23.55 -10.88 -21.01
CA GLY A 142 -24.90 -11.39 -20.90
C GLY A 142 -25.83 -10.42 -20.18
N MET A 143 -25.45 -9.96 -18.98
CA MET A 143 -26.22 -8.97 -18.22
C MET A 143 -26.33 -7.62 -18.94
N LEU A 144 -25.26 -7.13 -19.57
CA LEU A 144 -25.28 -5.89 -20.34
C LEU A 144 -26.24 -5.95 -21.53
N ARG A 145 -26.17 -7.02 -22.32
CA ARG A 145 -27.11 -7.28 -23.42
C ARG A 145 -28.55 -7.35 -22.92
N ASP A 146 -28.79 -8.04 -21.81
CA ASP A 146 -30.13 -8.23 -21.25
C ASP A 146 -30.71 -6.94 -20.62
N ALA A 147 -29.85 -5.97 -20.25
CA ALA A 147 -30.25 -4.60 -19.95
C ALA A 147 -30.47 -3.71 -21.18
N GLY A 148 -30.08 -4.15 -22.38
CA GLY A 148 -30.21 -3.35 -23.61
C GLY A 148 -29.03 -2.40 -23.89
N PHE A 149 -27.90 -2.57 -23.20
CA PHE A 149 -26.64 -1.93 -23.62
C PHE A 149 -26.18 -2.54 -24.95
N ASN A 150 -25.73 -1.69 -25.86
CA ASN A 150 -25.24 -2.07 -27.19
C ASN A 150 -23.79 -1.63 -27.45
N ALA A 151 -23.17 -0.92 -26.50
CA ALA A 151 -21.77 -0.52 -26.57
C ALA A 151 -21.07 -0.60 -25.21
N ILE A 152 -19.77 -0.89 -25.23
CA ILE A 152 -18.85 -0.70 -24.10
C ILE A 152 -17.74 0.27 -24.48
N ARG A 153 -17.29 1.08 -23.53
CA ARG A 153 -16.04 1.83 -23.65
C ARG A 153 -14.91 1.01 -23.04
N GLN A 154 -13.77 0.95 -23.74
CA GLN A 154 -12.56 0.24 -23.31
C GLN A 154 -11.32 1.05 -23.61
N PHE A 155 -10.33 1.02 -22.72
CA PHE A 155 -8.97 1.42 -23.05
C PHE A 155 -8.40 0.52 -24.15
N ASP A 156 -7.34 0.96 -24.82
CA ASP A 156 -6.81 0.32 -26.01
C ASP A 156 -5.88 -0.88 -25.72
N ASP A 157 -5.95 -1.44 -24.51
CA ASP A 157 -5.29 -2.66 -24.07
C ASP A 157 -6.07 -3.95 -24.39
N ILE A 158 -7.40 -3.87 -24.59
CA ILE A 158 -8.26 -5.01 -24.96
C ILE A 158 -7.80 -5.65 -26.29
N PRO A 159 -7.30 -6.91 -26.30
CA PRO A 159 -6.86 -7.56 -27.52
C PRO A 159 -7.98 -7.64 -28.59
N PRO A 160 -7.67 -7.43 -29.89
CA PRO A 160 -8.63 -7.50 -30.99
C PRO A 160 -9.58 -8.71 -30.99
N VAL A 161 -9.08 -9.88 -30.58
CA VAL A 161 -9.88 -11.11 -30.47
C VAL A 161 -11.05 -10.97 -29.49
N TRP A 162 -10.89 -10.21 -28.41
CA TRP A 162 -11.94 -10.00 -27.41
C TRP A 162 -12.95 -8.94 -27.84
N VAL A 163 -12.53 -7.92 -28.59
CA VAL A 163 -13.46 -6.99 -29.28
C VAL A 163 -14.38 -7.78 -30.22
N GLU A 164 -13.80 -8.61 -31.11
CA GLU A 164 -14.57 -9.43 -32.04
C GLU A 164 -15.43 -10.48 -31.32
N TYR A 165 -14.92 -11.10 -30.25
CA TYR A 165 -15.67 -12.06 -29.45
C TYR A 165 -16.89 -11.43 -28.76
N ILE A 166 -16.72 -10.26 -28.12
CA ILE A 166 -17.82 -9.54 -27.45
C ILE A 166 -18.91 -9.17 -28.47
N TYR A 167 -18.51 -8.61 -29.61
CA TYR A 167 -19.43 -8.25 -30.68
C TYR A 167 -20.19 -9.47 -31.24
N ARG A 168 -19.50 -10.56 -31.59
CA ARG A 168 -20.14 -11.73 -32.22
C ARG A 168 -21.06 -12.52 -31.28
N ASN A 169 -20.76 -12.57 -29.99
CA ASN A 169 -21.52 -13.38 -29.04
C ASN A 169 -22.63 -12.60 -28.30
N TYR A 170 -22.49 -11.28 -28.17
CA TYR A 170 -23.43 -10.45 -27.38
C TYR A 170 -24.04 -9.27 -28.16
N GLY A 171 -23.54 -8.96 -29.37
CA GLY A 171 -24.02 -7.83 -30.17
C GLY A 171 -23.57 -6.46 -29.67
N ILE A 172 -22.57 -6.43 -28.76
CA ILE A 172 -22.06 -5.22 -28.11
C ILE A 172 -20.83 -4.72 -28.86
N TYR A 173 -20.85 -3.45 -29.27
CA TYR A 173 -19.73 -2.80 -29.96
C TYR A 173 -18.74 -2.17 -28.97
N THR A 174 -17.48 -2.01 -29.36
CA THR A 174 -16.42 -1.42 -28.52
C THR A 174 -16.04 -0.03 -29.00
N LEU A 175 -16.18 0.96 -28.12
CA LEU A 175 -15.58 2.29 -28.24
C LEU A 175 -14.14 2.23 -27.72
N LEU A 176 -13.18 2.28 -28.64
CA LEU A 176 -11.76 2.19 -28.32
C LEU A 176 -11.21 3.52 -27.84
N ASN A 177 -10.52 3.50 -26.71
CA ASN A 177 -10.10 4.69 -25.99
C ASN A 177 -8.56 4.81 -25.78
N PRO A 178 -7.77 5.13 -26.82
CA PRO A 178 -6.35 5.45 -26.66
C PRO A 178 -6.14 6.69 -25.78
N LEU A 179 -5.35 6.54 -24.71
CA LEU A 179 -5.27 7.50 -23.59
C LEU A 179 -4.53 8.82 -23.88
N MET A 180 -3.88 8.95 -25.05
CA MET A 180 -3.14 10.16 -25.46
C MET A 180 -2.12 10.68 -24.42
N GLY A 181 -1.53 9.77 -23.62
CA GLY A 181 -0.55 10.11 -22.58
C GLY A 181 -1.12 10.60 -21.25
N ARG A 182 -2.43 10.44 -20.98
CA ARG A 182 -3.10 10.91 -19.75
C ARG A 182 -2.46 10.43 -18.45
N TYR A 183 -2.00 9.18 -18.43
CA TYR A 183 -1.38 8.51 -17.29
C TYR A 183 0.12 8.23 -17.55
N GLY A 184 0.75 9.09 -18.36
CA GLY A 184 2.13 8.96 -18.81
C GLY A 184 2.32 8.16 -20.10
N HIS A 185 3.52 8.24 -20.67
CA HIS A 185 3.89 7.52 -21.89
C HIS A 185 5.43 7.37 -22.02
N PRO A 186 5.93 6.27 -22.61
CA PRO A 186 7.35 6.16 -22.95
C PRO A 186 7.76 7.17 -24.03
N VAL A 187 8.77 7.99 -23.76
CA VAL A 187 9.38 8.92 -24.73
C VAL A 187 10.87 8.62 -24.80
N ASN A 188 11.37 8.30 -26.00
CA ASN A 188 12.79 7.97 -26.24
C ASN A 188 13.37 6.90 -25.28
N GLY A 189 12.53 5.93 -24.86
CA GLY A 189 12.91 4.85 -23.94
C GLY A 189 12.88 5.20 -22.45
N VAL A 190 12.37 6.39 -22.07
CA VAL A 190 12.17 6.80 -20.67
C VAL A 190 10.67 7.01 -20.44
N MET A 191 10.13 6.48 -19.33
CA MET A 191 8.73 6.71 -18.98
C MET A 191 8.53 8.16 -18.50
N VAL A 192 7.71 8.92 -19.22
CA VAL A 192 7.35 10.30 -18.85
C VAL A 192 5.96 10.27 -18.23
N VAL A 193 5.90 10.46 -16.91
CA VAL A 193 4.65 10.41 -16.12
C VAL A 193 3.70 11.55 -16.49
N ASN A 194 4.23 12.78 -16.58
CA ASN A 194 3.45 13.98 -16.93
C ASN A 194 3.86 14.49 -18.32
N ILE A 195 2.97 14.31 -19.30
CA ILE A 195 3.25 14.67 -20.70
C ILE A 195 3.16 16.18 -20.92
N ASP A 196 4.30 16.78 -21.31
CA ASP A 196 4.33 18.07 -21.97
C ASP A 196 3.85 17.94 -23.43
N TYR A 197 2.63 18.40 -23.71
CA TYR A 197 2.05 18.40 -25.06
C TYR A 197 2.70 19.41 -26.01
N SER A 198 3.49 20.37 -25.53
CA SER A 198 4.22 21.32 -26.39
C SER A 198 5.52 20.73 -26.95
N ASN A 199 6.07 19.68 -26.30
CA ASN A 199 7.33 19.05 -26.66
C ASN A 199 7.20 18.19 -27.94
N PRO A 200 7.98 18.45 -29.01
CA PRO A 200 7.91 17.70 -30.25
C PRO A 200 8.16 16.19 -30.12
N ASP A 201 9.06 15.75 -29.24
CA ASP A 201 9.37 14.33 -29.06
C ASP A 201 8.22 13.60 -28.36
N HIS A 202 7.56 14.25 -27.41
CA HIS A 202 6.37 13.71 -26.72
C HIS A 202 5.21 13.55 -27.70
N ARG A 203 4.93 14.59 -28.50
CA ARG A 203 3.90 14.56 -29.56
C ARG A 203 4.17 13.43 -30.55
N LYS A 204 5.43 13.29 -30.99
CA LYS A 204 5.86 12.23 -31.92
C LYS A 204 5.66 10.83 -31.34
N ALA A 205 6.00 10.61 -30.07
CA ALA A 205 5.80 9.32 -29.40
C ALA A 205 4.30 8.96 -29.35
N ILE A 206 3.45 9.89 -28.87
CA ILE A 206 2.00 9.67 -28.74
C ILE A 206 1.33 9.44 -30.11
N LEU A 207 1.66 10.24 -31.13
CA LEU A 207 1.11 10.07 -32.49
C LEU A 207 1.62 8.79 -33.17
N GLY A 208 2.83 8.33 -32.83
CA GLY A 208 3.37 7.04 -33.26
C GLY A 208 2.59 5.87 -32.66
N ALA A 209 2.45 5.84 -31.34
CA ALA A 209 1.66 4.82 -30.63
C ALA A 209 0.19 4.79 -31.11
N LEU A 210 -0.43 5.95 -31.28
CA LEU A 210 -1.78 6.04 -31.86
C LEU A 210 -1.85 5.45 -33.27
N ALA A 211 -0.87 5.74 -34.13
CA ALA A 211 -0.83 5.20 -35.48
C ALA A 211 -0.77 3.66 -35.50
N GLU A 212 0.04 3.06 -34.62
CA GLU A 212 0.14 1.60 -34.47
C GLU A 212 -1.17 0.99 -33.99
N LYS A 213 -1.81 1.61 -32.99
CA LYS A 213 -3.13 1.19 -32.48
C LYS A 213 -4.22 1.28 -33.55
N VAL A 214 -4.21 2.32 -34.39
CA VAL A 214 -5.19 2.43 -35.48
C VAL A 214 -5.04 1.29 -36.49
N GLU A 215 -3.82 0.95 -36.92
CA GLU A 215 -3.63 -0.20 -37.83
C GLU A 215 -3.98 -1.55 -37.17
N LEU A 216 -3.88 -1.67 -35.83
CA LEU A 216 -4.26 -2.88 -35.10
C LEU A 216 -5.78 -3.13 -35.06
N TYR A 217 -6.60 -2.08 -34.93
CA TYR A 217 -8.05 -2.22 -34.72
C TYR A 217 -8.95 -1.80 -35.88
N ARG A 218 -8.47 -1.00 -36.84
CA ARG A 218 -9.25 -0.46 -37.99
C ARG A 218 -10.15 -1.45 -38.74
N ASP A 219 -9.77 -2.73 -38.77
CA ASP A 219 -10.44 -3.80 -39.52
C ASP A 219 -11.04 -4.89 -38.60
N VAL A 220 -11.10 -4.63 -37.29
CA VAL A 220 -11.65 -5.56 -36.29
C VAL A 220 -13.18 -5.42 -36.23
N PRO A 221 -13.95 -6.50 -36.48
CA PRO A 221 -15.40 -6.46 -36.38
C PRO A 221 -15.85 -6.11 -34.96
N GLY A 222 -16.77 -5.15 -34.83
CA GLY A 222 -17.27 -4.70 -33.53
C GLY A 222 -16.66 -3.42 -32.99
N VAL A 223 -15.65 -2.83 -33.65
CA VAL A 223 -15.20 -1.46 -33.33
C VAL A 223 -16.32 -0.47 -33.69
N LEU A 224 -16.67 0.41 -32.75
CA LEU A 224 -17.73 1.41 -32.95
C LEU A 224 -17.17 2.69 -33.57
N MET A 225 -16.25 3.32 -32.86
CA MET A 225 -15.58 4.58 -33.20
C MET A 225 -14.34 4.77 -32.30
N TRP A 226 -13.53 5.78 -32.59
CA TRP A 226 -12.33 6.14 -31.83
C TRP A 226 -12.62 7.25 -30.82
N LEU A 227 -12.20 7.07 -29.57
CA LEU A 227 -12.27 8.08 -28.50
C LEU A 227 -10.87 8.43 -28.01
N LEU A 228 -10.36 9.60 -28.36
CA LEU A 228 -8.98 9.99 -28.03
C LEU A 228 -8.91 10.69 -26.66
N GLY A 229 -8.05 10.18 -25.78
CA GLY A 229 -7.78 10.73 -24.44
C GLY A 229 -8.79 10.29 -23.37
N ASN A 230 -8.52 10.66 -22.12
CA ASN A 230 -9.46 10.61 -21.01
C ASN A 230 -9.25 11.83 -20.11
N GLU A 231 -10.03 12.89 -20.31
CA GLU A 231 -9.95 14.12 -19.51
C GLU A 231 -8.54 14.72 -19.44
N ASN A 232 -7.79 14.68 -20.56
CA ASN A 232 -6.44 15.24 -20.64
C ASN A 232 -6.41 16.75 -20.32
N ASN A 233 -7.55 17.45 -20.41
CA ASN A 233 -7.72 18.83 -19.96
C ASN A 233 -7.71 18.96 -18.43
N TYR A 234 -8.33 18.05 -17.68
CA TYR A 234 -8.22 18.02 -16.21
C TYR A 234 -6.81 17.60 -15.78
N GLY A 235 -6.17 16.70 -16.54
CA GLY A 235 -4.75 16.35 -16.40
C GLY A 235 -3.76 17.48 -16.67
N LEU A 236 -4.22 18.68 -17.07
CA LEU A 236 -3.38 19.89 -17.05
C LEU A 236 -3.24 20.48 -15.64
N HIS A 237 -4.18 20.19 -14.74
CA HIS A 237 -4.30 20.82 -13.42
C HIS A 237 -4.07 19.84 -12.28
N TRP A 238 -4.57 18.60 -12.38
CA TRP A 238 -4.41 17.59 -11.34
C TRP A 238 -2.95 17.16 -11.17
N THR A 239 -2.59 16.87 -9.93
CA THR A 239 -1.23 16.49 -9.51
C THR A 239 -1.05 14.99 -9.30
N SER A 240 -2.16 14.26 -9.22
CA SER A 240 -2.22 12.82 -8.97
C SER A 240 -3.02 12.07 -10.05
N PHE A 241 -3.10 10.74 -9.91
CA PHE A 241 -3.93 9.86 -10.73
C PHE A 241 -5.27 9.51 -10.04
N GLU A 242 -5.48 9.90 -8.79
CA GLU A 242 -6.81 9.93 -8.17
C GLU A 242 -7.61 11.12 -8.71
N ILE A 243 -8.93 11.04 -8.62
CA ILE A 243 -9.82 12.12 -9.07
C ILE A 243 -9.77 13.24 -8.01
N GLU A 244 -9.29 14.41 -8.44
CA GLU A 244 -9.29 15.64 -7.65
C GLU A 244 -10.51 16.51 -8.02
N ALA A 245 -10.67 17.66 -7.37
CA ALA A 245 -11.76 18.59 -7.71
C ALA A 245 -11.70 19.04 -9.18
N LEU A 246 -12.86 19.16 -9.82
CA LEU A 246 -12.97 19.59 -11.22
C LEU A 246 -12.36 21.01 -11.41
N PRO A 247 -11.35 21.19 -12.28
CA PRO A 247 -10.58 22.43 -12.36
C PRO A 247 -11.27 23.51 -13.22
N GLY A 248 -10.78 24.75 -13.14
CA GLY A 248 -11.21 25.88 -13.98
C GLY A 248 -10.46 26.01 -15.32
N HIS A 249 -10.64 27.15 -16.00
CA HIS A 249 -10.02 27.46 -17.30
C HIS A 249 -8.75 28.32 -17.17
N GLU A 250 -7.76 27.86 -16.39
CA GLU A 250 -6.67 28.74 -15.93
C GLU A 250 -5.37 28.64 -16.75
N ASP A 251 -5.21 27.63 -17.63
CA ASP A 251 -3.97 27.40 -18.40
C ASP A 251 -4.21 27.29 -19.91
N ALA A 252 -4.49 28.43 -20.53
CA ALA A 252 -4.78 28.52 -21.97
C ALA A 252 -3.62 28.06 -22.87
N ALA A 253 -2.36 28.21 -22.45
CA ALA A 253 -1.19 27.88 -23.27
C ALA A 253 -0.93 26.36 -23.33
N ARG A 254 -1.04 25.67 -22.19
CA ARG A 254 -0.96 24.19 -22.17
C ARG A 254 -2.21 23.58 -22.82
N ALA A 255 -3.38 24.19 -22.68
CA ALA A 255 -4.58 23.79 -23.40
C ALA A 255 -4.43 23.89 -24.94
N GLU A 256 -3.90 24.99 -25.49
CA GLU A 256 -3.69 25.11 -26.95
C GLU A 256 -2.71 24.05 -27.48
N SER A 257 -1.70 23.69 -26.70
CA SER A 257 -0.78 22.59 -27.02
C SER A 257 -1.49 21.22 -27.06
N LEU A 258 -2.43 20.97 -26.14
CA LEU A 258 -3.26 19.76 -26.11
C LEU A 258 -4.25 19.70 -27.29
N TYR A 259 -5.04 20.74 -27.54
CA TYR A 259 -6.04 20.70 -28.62
C TYR A 259 -5.43 20.74 -30.02
N SER A 260 -4.26 21.33 -30.20
CA SER A 260 -3.50 21.17 -31.46
C SER A 260 -3.04 19.71 -31.65
N LEU A 261 -2.65 19.01 -30.59
CA LEU A 261 -2.30 17.58 -30.66
C LEU A 261 -3.53 16.73 -31.01
N TYR A 262 -4.69 16.99 -30.41
CA TYR A 262 -5.94 16.30 -30.78
C TYR A 262 -6.31 16.49 -32.25
N GLY A 263 -6.10 17.68 -32.82
CA GLY A 263 -6.25 17.91 -34.26
C GLY A 263 -5.30 17.04 -35.11
N GLU A 264 -4.03 16.95 -34.72
CA GLU A 264 -3.05 16.08 -35.39
C GLU A 264 -3.39 14.59 -35.23
N ALA A 265 -3.89 14.19 -34.06
CA ALA A 265 -4.33 12.84 -33.74
C ALA A 265 -5.55 12.43 -34.57
N ALA A 266 -6.57 13.30 -34.68
CA ALA A 266 -7.73 13.05 -35.54
C ALA A 266 -7.32 12.83 -37.01
N ARG A 267 -6.44 13.68 -37.55
CA ARG A 267 -5.86 13.48 -38.89
C ARG A 267 -5.01 12.22 -39.01
N THR A 268 -4.38 11.78 -37.92
CA THR A 268 -3.55 10.56 -37.86
C THR A 268 -4.41 9.30 -37.94
N VAL A 269 -5.57 9.29 -37.27
CA VAL A 269 -6.59 8.24 -37.42
C VAL A 269 -7.20 8.28 -38.81
N LYS A 270 -7.74 9.43 -39.26
CA LYS A 270 -8.45 9.57 -40.56
C LYS A 270 -7.63 9.23 -41.80
N LYS A 271 -6.30 9.30 -41.74
CA LYS A 271 -5.40 8.86 -42.83
C LYS A 271 -5.32 7.34 -42.97
N ARG A 272 -5.71 6.58 -41.95
CA ARG A 272 -5.60 5.12 -41.84
C ARG A 272 -6.97 4.47 -41.85
N ASP A 273 -7.87 4.99 -41.02
CA ASP A 273 -9.23 4.51 -40.85
C ASP A 273 -10.24 5.54 -41.38
N THR A 274 -11.04 5.11 -42.36
CA THR A 274 -12.16 5.85 -42.94
C THR A 274 -13.51 5.14 -42.71
N SER A 275 -13.50 4.01 -42.01
CA SER A 275 -14.69 3.22 -41.65
C SER A 275 -15.30 3.70 -40.33
N HIS A 276 -14.49 4.30 -39.44
CA HIS A 276 -14.91 4.69 -38.11
C HIS A 276 -14.83 6.23 -37.86
N PRO A 277 -15.77 6.81 -37.10
CA PRO A 277 -15.69 8.18 -36.59
C PRO A 277 -14.56 8.36 -35.57
N VAL A 278 -14.15 9.61 -35.37
CA VAL A 278 -13.14 10.03 -34.39
C VAL A 278 -13.71 11.09 -33.47
N SER A 279 -13.47 10.88 -32.18
CA SER A 279 -13.91 11.70 -31.06
C SER A 279 -12.77 11.93 -30.06
N ILE A 280 -13.02 12.76 -29.05
CA ILE A 280 -12.14 12.97 -27.88
C ILE A 280 -12.97 12.74 -26.61
N ALA A 281 -12.35 12.36 -25.49
CA ALA A 281 -13.01 12.36 -24.17
C ALA A 281 -12.64 13.64 -23.42
N ASN A 282 -13.42 14.70 -23.61
CA ASN A 282 -13.16 16.00 -22.98
C ASN A 282 -13.88 16.12 -21.64
N GLY A 283 -13.21 16.59 -20.59
CA GLY A 283 -13.86 16.90 -19.32
C GLY A 283 -14.78 18.12 -19.47
N ASP A 284 -16.11 17.90 -19.43
CA ASP A 284 -17.16 18.86 -19.79
C ASP A 284 -16.88 19.56 -21.16
N LEU A 285 -17.48 20.73 -21.43
CA LEU A 285 -17.23 21.58 -22.59
C LEU A 285 -15.99 22.47 -22.42
N GLN A 286 -15.07 22.12 -21.53
CA GLN A 286 -13.89 22.94 -21.29
C GLN A 286 -13.10 23.15 -22.58
N TYR A 287 -12.71 24.41 -22.80
CA TYR A 287 -11.97 24.85 -23.98
C TYR A 287 -12.63 24.52 -25.33
N ILE A 288 -13.97 24.44 -25.41
CA ILE A 288 -14.73 24.19 -26.65
C ILE A 288 -14.36 25.11 -27.82
N ASP A 289 -13.94 26.35 -27.56
CA ASP A 289 -13.47 27.27 -28.61
C ASP A 289 -12.09 26.87 -29.18
N LEU A 290 -11.23 26.22 -28.39
CA LEU A 290 -9.99 25.58 -28.88
C LEU A 290 -10.29 24.26 -29.62
N ILE A 291 -11.31 23.50 -29.19
CA ILE A 291 -11.80 22.33 -29.93
C ILE A 291 -12.27 22.77 -31.32
N ALA A 292 -13.12 23.81 -31.41
CA ALA A 292 -13.60 24.38 -32.66
C ALA A 292 -12.44 24.85 -33.58
N LYS A 293 -11.44 25.52 -33.00
CA LYS A 293 -10.28 26.05 -33.73
C LYS A 293 -9.35 24.97 -34.27
N HIS A 294 -8.98 23.98 -33.44
CA HIS A 294 -7.88 23.04 -33.73
C HIS A 294 -8.34 21.62 -34.11
N CYS A 295 -9.52 21.18 -33.67
CA CYS A 295 -10.02 19.80 -33.81
C CYS A 295 -11.09 19.67 -34.91
N GLN A 296 -10.87 20.34 -36.05
CA GLN A 296 -11.83 20.40 -37.16
C GLN A 296 -12.17 19.02 -37.73
N ASP A 297 -11.21 18.10 -37.73
CA ASP A 297 -11.30 16.73 -38.26
C ASP A 297 -12.05 15.72 -37.35
N LEU A 298 -12.55 16.12 -36.17
CA LEU A 298 -13.42 15.26 -35.33
C LEU A 298 -14.81 15.12 -35.97
N ASP A 299 -15.41 13.93 -35.94
CA ASP A 299 -16.79 13.74 -36.42
C ASP A 299 -17.81 13.94 -35.31
N VAL A 300 -17.44 13.62 -34.06
CA VAL A 300 -18.31 13.58 -32.88
C VAL A 300 -17.59 14.20 -31.68
N LEU A 301 -18.28 14.97 -30.84
CA LEU A 301 -17.77 15.32 -29.51
C LEU A 301 -18.12 14.23 -28.49
N GLY A 302 -17.11 13.71 -27.79
CA GLY A 302 -17.28 12.94 -26.58
C GLY A 302 -16.94 13.83 -25.39
N THR A 303 -17.70 13.72 -24.31
CA THR A 303 -17.38 14.46 -23.09
C THR A 303 -17.81 13.74 -21.83
N ASN A 304 -17.01 13.85 -20.79
CA ASN A 304 -17.32 13.36 -19.45
C ASN A 304 -18.14 14.45 -18.72
N VAL A 305 -19.35 14.12 -18.28
CA VAL A 305 -20.35 15.10 -17.85
C VAL A 305 -20.94 14.74 -16.49
N TYR A 306 -20.56 15.53 -15.47
CA TYR A 306 -21.05 15.41 -14.10
C TYR A 306 -21.81 16.67 -13.66
N ARG A 307 -22.77 17.12 -14.47
CA ARG A 307 -23.55 18.37 -14.26
C ARG A 307 -24.76 18.23 -13.32
N GLY A 308 -25.02 17.02 -12.81
CA GLY A 308 -26.19 16.68 -11.98
C GLY A 308 -27.32 16.02 -12.80
N PRO A 309 -28.61 16.30 -12.49
CA PRO A 309 -29.75 15.62 -13.13
C PRO A 309 -29.99 16.06 -14.57
N THR A 310 -29.40 17.17 -15.02
CA THR A 310 -29.49 17.67 -16.39
C THR A 310 -28.14 18.23 -16.85
N ALA A 311 -27.86 18.13 -18.15
CA ALA A 311 -26.70 18.72 -18.81
C ALA A 311 -26.85 20.24 -19.06
N ARG A 312 -28.02 20.82 -18.74
CA ARG A 312 -28.33 22.26 -18.84
C ARG A 312 -28.19 22.77 -20.29
N ASP A 313 -27.33 23.75 -20.53
CA ASP A 313 -27.09 24.41 -21.82
C ASP A 313 -26.18 23.63 -22.78
N MET A 314 -25.56 22.53 -22.32
CA MET A 314 -24.48 21.83 -23.02
C MET A 314 -24.79 21.52 -24.49
N PHE A 315 -25.92 20.86 -24.77
CA PHE A 315 -26.29 20.45 -26.12
C PHE A 315 -26.50 21.63 -27.07
N ALA A 316 -27.02 22.75 -26.56
CA ALA A 316 -27.21 23.98 -27.30
C ALA A 316 -25.86 24.67 -27.59
N GLU A 317 -24.94 24.71 -26.62
CA GLU A 317 -23.59 25.27 -26.83
C GLU A 317 -22.78 24.43 -27.85
N VAL A 318 -22.85 23.10 -27.79
CA VAL A 318 -22.23 22.22 -28.79
C VAL A 318 -22.81 22.47 -30.19
N LYS A 319 -24.14 22.59 -30.31
CA LYS A 319 -24.80 22.93 -31.58
C LYS A 319 -24.33 24.28 -32.11
N ALA A 320 -24.18 25.28 -31.24
CA ALA A 320 -23.79 26.63 -31.63
C ALA A 320 -22.30 26.77 -32.00
N LYS A 321 -21.40 26.12 -31.26
CA LYS A 321 -19.94 26.28 -31.42
C LYS A 321 -19.27 25.25 -32.33
N LEU A 322 -19.74 24.01 -32.30
CA LEU A 322 -19.16 22.91 -33.09
C LEU A 322 -20.06 22.47 -34.25
N ASN A 323 -21.39 22.53 -34.05
CA ASN A 323 -22.39 21.99 -34.98
C ASN A 323 -22.07 20.53 -35.39
N LYS A 324 -21.84 19.68 -34.39
CA LYS A 324 -21.50 18.25 -34.51
C LYS A 324 -22.35 17.44 -33.52
N PRO A 325 -22.55 16.12 -33.76
CA PRO A 325 -23.16 15.25 -32.76
C PRO A 325 -22.31 15.18 -31.49
N VAL A 326 -22.97 14.85 -30.38
CA VAL A 326 -22.35 14.68 -29.07
C VAL A 326 -22.91 13.47 -28.32
N PHE A 327 -22.04 12.83 -27.56
CA PHE A 327 -22.41 11.81 -26.59
C PHE A 327 -21.62 12.03 -25.29
N PHE A 328 -22.16 11.52 -24.19
CA PHE A 328 -21.43 11.50 -22.93
C PHE A 328 -20.48 10.30 -22.92
N SER A 329 -19.16 10.52 -22.87
CA SER A 329 -18.17 9.43 -22.79
C SER A 329 -18.08 8.84 -21.37
N GLU A 330 -18.45 9.62 -20.36
CA GLU A 330 -18.80 9.21 -18.99
C GLU A 330 -19.90 10.14 -18.47
N PHE A 331 -20.85 9.60 -17.72
CA PHE A 331 -21.80 10.35 -16.90
C PHE A 331 -22.50 9.41 -15.93
N GLY A 332 -23.09 9.95 -14.86
CA GLY A 332 -23.89 9.17 -13.92
C GLY A 332 -24.00 9.85 -12.57
N ALA A 333 -24.00 9.05 -11.52
CA ALA A 333 -23.92 9.41 -10.11
C ALA A 333 -23.33 8.22 -9.35
N ASP A 334 -22.66 8.47 -8.23
CA ASP A 334 -22.35 7.41 -7.29
C ASP A 334 -23.58 7.01 -6.46
N ALA A 335 -23.54 5.78 -5.93
CA ALA A 335 -24.60 5.20 -5.13
C ALA A 335 -24.43 5.48 -3.62
N TYR A 336 -23.82 6.60 -3.21
CA TYR A 336 -23.48 6.85 -1.81
C TYR A 336 -23.88 8.27 -1.35
N ASP A 337 -24.70 8.39 -0.29
CA ASP A 337 -25.00 9.68 0.34
C ASP A 337 -23.88 9.98 1.36
N ALA A 338 -22.91 10.80 0.96
CA ALA A 338 -21.75 11.16 1.77
C ALA A 338 -22.13 11.95 3.03
N ARG A 339 -23.29 12.64 3.02
CA ARG A 339 -23.81 13.40 4.15
C ARG A 339 -24.53 12.50 5.16
N ALA A 340 -25.21 11.44 4.72
CA ALA A 340 -25.90 10.47 5.56
C ALA A 340 -25.03 9.28 5.97
N GLY A 341 -23.90 9.05 5.29
CA GLY A 341 -22.97 7.95 5.57
C GLY A 341 -23.56 6.57 5.26
N ARG A 342 -24.20 6.43 4.08
CA ARG A 342 -24.80 5.18 3.63
C ARG A 342 -24.97 5.15 2.11
N GLU A 343 -25.14 3.94 1.57
CA GLU A 343 -25.57 3.74 0.18
C GLU A 343 -26.96 4.38 -0.10
N ASP A 344 -27.09 5.06 -1.25
CA ASP A 344 -28.33 5.56 -1.84
C ASP A 344 -28.42 5.19 -3.35
N HIS A 345 -28.62 3.90 -3.59
CA HIS A 345 -28.86 3.33 -4.92
C HIS A 345 -30.13 3.85 -5.61
N VAL A 346 -31.01 4.58 -4.90
CA VAL A 346 -32.25 5.15 -5.46
C VAL A 346 -31.99 6.53 -6.04
N ALA A 347 -31.20 7.37 -5.36
CA ALA A 347 -30.74 8.65 -5.88
C ALA A 347 -29.93 8.47 -7.18
N GLN A 348 -28.99 7.51 -7.20
CA GLN A 348 -28.23 7.15 -8.41
C GLN A 348 -29.17 6.85 -9.59
N ALA A 349 -30.19 6.02 -9.35
CA ALA A 349 -31.13 5.59 -10.38
C ALA A 349 -32.03 6.73 -10.89
N GLU A 350 -32.41 7.69 -10.04
CA GLU A 350 -33.18 8.87 -10.46
C GLU A 350 -32.32 9.89 -11.25
N TYR A 351 -31.05 10.06 -10.88
CA TYR A 351 -30.10 10.85 -11.69
C TYR A 351 -29.95 10.26 -13.09
N LEU A 352 -29.72 8.95 -13.21
CA LEU A 352 -29.63 8.27 -14.51
C LEU A 352 -30.93 8.36 -15.30
N ARG A 353 -32.10 8.23 -14.66
CA ARG A 353 -33.42 8.40 -15.30
C ARG A 353 -33.55 9.78 -15.96
N THR A 354 -33.26 10.85 -15.22
CA THR A 354 -33.39 12.24 -15.71
C THR A 354 -32.33 12.61 -16.75
N GLN A 355 -31.10 12.13 -16.59
CA GLN A 355 -30.02 12.31 -17.58
C GLN A 355 -30.38 11.64 -18.91
N TRP A 356 -30.88 10.40 -18.91
CA TRP A 356 -31.33 9.72 -20.13
C TRP A 356 -32.58 10.34 -20.74
N GLU A 357 -33.52 10.86 -19.93
CA GLU A 357 -34.68 11.60 -20.42
C GLU A 357 -34.22 12.81 -21.26
N GLN A 358 -33.21 13.56 -20.79
CA GLN A 358 -32.64 14.67 -21.57
C GLN A 358 -31.88 14.18 -22.82
N ILE A 359 -31.08 13.10 -22.73
CA ILE A 359 -30.38 12.54 -23.91
C ILE A 359 -31.38 12.18 -25.02
N TYR A 360 -32.53 11.60 -24.65
CA TYR A 360 -33.59 11.27 -25.60
C TYR A 360 -34.23 12.53 -26.19
N LEU A 361 -34.61 13.51 -25.37
CA LEU A 361 -35.22 14.78 -25.80
C LEU A 361 -34.30 15.64 -26.70
N GLU A 362 -32.99 15.56 -26.50
CA GLU A 362 -31.97 16.27 -27.29
C GLU A 362 -31.53 15.50 -28.54
N GLY A 363 -32.10 14.31 -28.76
CA GLY A 363 -31.79 13.41 -29.86
C GLY A 363 -32.42 13.80 -31.20
N TYR A 364 -32.00 13.07 -32.23
CA TYR A 364 -32.47 13.21 -33.62
C TYR A 364 -34.00 13.23 -33.73
N GLY A 365 -34.56 14.25 -34.40
CA GLY A 365 -36.00 14.35 -34.67
C GLY A 365 -36.88 14.88 -33.53
N GLN A 366 -36.32 15.14 -32.35
CA GLN A 366 -37.09 15.54 -31.17
C GLN A 366 -37.29 17.07 -31.01
N GLY A 367 -36.85 17.87 -31.99
CA GLY A 367 -37.15 19.31 -32.06
C GLY A 367 -36.37 20.22 -31.11
N MET A 368 -35.43 19.68 -30.32
CA MET A 368 -34.51 20.46 -29.47
C MET A 368 -33.16 20.71 -30.18
N SER A 369 -32.01 20.40 -29.56
CA SER A 369 -30.72 20.51 -30.25
C SER A 369 -30.61 19.52 -31.43
N GLY A 370 -31.08 18.28 -31.27
CA GLY A 370 -30.88 17.21 -32.24
C GLY A 370 -29.41 16.82 -32.39
N THR A 371 -28.57 17.06 -31.37
CA THR A 371 -27.14 16.71 -31.39
C THR A 371 -26.82 15.46 -30.58
N ALA A 372 -27.70 15.02 -29.67
CA ALA A 372 -27.44 13.85 -28.84
C ALA A 372 -27.51 12.55 -29.65
N ILE A 373 -26.49 11.69 -29.53
CA ILE A 373 -26.48 10.34 -30.14
C ILE A 373 -26.45 9.19 -29.12
N GLY A 374 -26.42 9.51 -27.82
CA GLY A 374 -26.39 8.54 -26.71
C GLY A 374 -25.36 8.89 -25.64
N GLY A 375 -24.88 7.89 -24.91
CA GLY A 375 -23.85 8.06 -23.89
C GLY A 375 -23.39 6.75 -23.24
N PHE A 376 -22.30 6.82 -22.47
CA PHE A 376 -21.70 5.73 -21.72
C PHE A 376 -21.82 5.99 -20.22
N VAL A 377 -22.64 5.20 -19.54
CA VAL A 377 -22.82 5.31 -18.08
C VAL A 377 -21.50 4.99 -17.37
N PHE A 378 -21.09 5.82 -16.43
CA PHE A 378 -19.98 5.57 -15.52
C PHE A 378 -20.53 5.08 -14.16
N GLN A 379 -20.31 3.83 -13.76
CA GLN A 379 -19.66 2.73 -14.49
C GLN A 379 -20.39 1.39 -14.25
N TRP A 380 -19.93 0.30 -14.88
CA TRP A 380 -20.59 -1.00 -14.78
C TRP A 380 -20.66 -1.54 -13.34
N VAL A 381 -19.49 -1.70 -12.69
CA VAL A 381 -19.34 -2.22 -11.31
C VAL A 381 -18.55 -1.27 -10.43
N ASP A 382 -18.66 -1.42 -9.12
CA ASP A 382 -17.86 -0.66 -8.14
C ASP A 382 -16.36 -0.86 -8.31
N GLY A 383 -15.59 0.20 -8.03
CA GLY A 383 -14.13 0.22 -8.16
C GLY A 383 -13.46 0.36 -6.80
N TRP A 384 -13.30 -0.76 -6.07
CA TRP A 384 -12.71 -0.86 -4.71
C TRP A 384 -11.21 -0.48 -4.60
N TRP A 385 -10.68 0.18 -5.63
CA TRP A 385 -9.31 0.66 -5.71
C TRP A 385 -9.25 2.15 -6.04
N LYS A 386 -10.39 2.81 -6.25
CA LYS A 386 -10.41 4.17 -6.77
C LYS A 386 -9.94 5.19 -5.73
N HIS A 387 -10.11 4.90 -4.44
CA HIS A 387 -9.46 5.66 -3.37
C HIS A 387 -8.15 4.99 -2.93
N GLY A 388 -7.09 5.77 -2.77
CA GLY A 388 -5.78 5.30 -2.31
C GLY A 388 -4.96 4.49 -3.34
N GLN A 389 -5.61 3.90 -4.36
CA GLN A 389 -5.07 3.20 -5.55
C GLN A 389 -4.11 2.02 -5.35
N GLU A 390 -3.39 1.94 -4.23
CA GLU A 390 -2.49 0.84 -3.85
C GLU A 390 -2.69 0.40 -2.39
N SER A 391 -3.69 0.92 -1.70
CA SER A 391 -4.01 0.62 -0.31
C SER A 391 -5.52 0.40 -0.14
N ASN A 392 -5.93 -0.19 0.99
CA ASN A 392 -7.33 -0.52 1.31
C ASN A 392 -8.08 -1.40 0.29
N LEU A 393 -7.44 -1.98 -0.74
CA LEU A 393 -8.06 -2.69 -1.89
C LEU A 393 -9.09 -3.81 -1.56
N SER A 394 -9.12 -4.29 -0.31
CA SER A 394 -10.07 -5.28 0.21
C SER A 394 -11.17 -4.68 1.10
N ILE A 395 -11.33 -3.36 1.10
CA ILE A 395 -12.31 -2.57 1.86
C ILE A 395 -12.99 -1.65 0.84
N HIS A 396 -14.32 -1.67 0.76
CA HIS A 396 -15.06 -0.70 -0.06
C HIS A 396 -15.06 0.65 0.66
N ASP A 397 -14.29 1.61 0.16
CA ASP A 397 -14.06 2.87 0.88
C ASP A 397 -15.26 3.83 0.76
N THR A 398 -15.53 4.54 1.85
CA THR A 398 -16.66 5.48 1.98
C THR A 398 -16.26 6.95 1.81
N THR A 399 -15.00 7.20 1.43
CA THR A 399 -14.41 8.54 1.34
C THR A 399 -14.78 9.23 0.02
N ALA A 400 -15.62 10.27 0.10
CA ALA A 400 -15.83 11.18 -1.02
C ALA A 400 -14.58 12.03 -1.29
N THR A 401 -13.98 11.92 -2.48
CA THR A 401 -12.70 12.56 -2.83
C THR A 401 -12.86 13.95 -3.46
N TRP A 402 -14.03 14.26 -4.04
CA TRP A 402 -14.28 15.56 -4.67
C TRP A 402 -15.69 16.14 -4.45
N PRO A 403 -15.88 17.48 -4.56
CA PRO A 403 -17.17 18.13 -4.35
C PRO A 403 -17.90 18.43 -5.67
N ASN A 404 -19.21 18.23 -5.70
CA ASN A 404 -20.05 18.57 -6.86
C ASN A 404 -21.46 19.03 -6.50
N GLY A 405 -21.70 20.35 -6.66
CA GLY A 405 -23.01 20.98 -6.44
C GLY A 405 -24.12 20.62 -7.44
N GLY A 406 -23.83 19.84 -8.49
CA GLY A 406 -24.85 19.25 -9.36
C GLY A 406 -25.67 18.17 -8.66
N TYR A 407 -25.09 17.49 -7.66
CA TYR A 407 -25.68 16.36 -6.94
C TYR A 407 -26.25 16.84 -5.61
N ALA A 408 -27.30 17.67 -5.70
CA ALA A 408 -27.92 18.34 -4.56
C ALA A 408 -28.56 17.40 -3.52
N ALA A 409 -28.64 16.09 -3.80
CA ALA A 409 -29.16 15.09 -2.87
C ALA A 409 -28.38 15.10 -1.55
N ASP A 410 -27.04 15.09 -1.60
CA ASP A 410 -26.14 15.00 -0.45
C ASP A 410 -25.11 16.15 -0.35
N PHE A 411 -24.91 16.93 -1.42
CA PHE A 411 -23.99 18.06 -1.45
C PHE A 411 -24.11 19.00 -0.24
N VAL A 412 -22.98 19.29 0.41
CA VAL A 412 -22.86 20.32 1.45
C VAL A 412 -21.74 21.29 1.06
N PRO A 413 -21.98 22.61 1.00
CA PRO A 413 -20.96 23.59 0.62
C PRO A 413 -19.67 23.46 1.45
N GLY A 414 -18.53 23.33 0.77
CA GLY A 414 -17.22 23.15 1.38
C GLY A 414 -16.92 21.73 1.87
N GLN A 415 -17.68 20.72 1.42
CA GLN A 415 -17.42 19.30 1.64
C GLN A 415 -17.48 18.53 0.32
N ASN A 416 -16.72 17.45 0.24
CA ASN A 416 -16.82 16.48 -0.85
C ASN A 416 -18.12 15.67 -0.70
N ASN A 417 -18.64 15.18 -1.82
CA ASN A 417 -19.81 14.31 -1.85
C ASN A 417 -19.75 13.18 -2.89
N MET A 418 -18.92 13.31 -3.93
CA MET A 418 -18.76 12.25 -4.94
C MET A 418 -17.79 11.18 -4.44
N ASN A 419 -18.22 9.91 -4.40
CA ASN A 419 -17.37 8.76 -4.06
C ASN A 419 -17.08 7.88 -5.29
N GLU A 420 -15.82 7.91 -5.75
CA GLU A 420 -15.35 7.17 -6.92
C GLU A 420 -15.55 5.63 -6.84
N GLU A 421 -15.55 5.04 -5.64
CA GLU A 421 -15.69 3.58 -5.51
C GLU A 421 -17.12 3.10 -5.72
N TRP A 422 -18.12 4.01 -5.69
CA TRP A 422 -19.55 3.69 -5.65
C TRP A 422 -20.31 4.08 -6.93
N PHE A 423 -19.61 4.42 -8.02
CA PHE A 423 -20.23 4.70 -9.33
C PHE A 423 -20.80 3.47 -10.05
N GLY A 424 -20.63 2.25 -9.52
CA GLY A 424 -21.18 1.05 -10.15
C GLY A 424 -22.71 1.10 -10.26
N ILE A 425 -23.27 0.77 -11.42
CA ILE A 425 -24.70 0.42 -11.55
C ILE A 425 -25.00 -1.00 -11.08
N ALA A 426 -23.96 -1.76 -10.74
CA ALA A 426 -24.00 -3.00 -9.99
C ALA A 426 -22.95 -2.99 -8.88
N ALA A 427 -23.27 -3.56 -7.72
CA ALA A 427 -22.31 -3.74 -6.63
C ALA A 427 -21.39 -4.93 -6.92
N LEU A 428 -20.10 -4.77 -6.61
CA LEU A 428 -19.09 -5.82 -6.72
C LEU A 428 -19.06 -6.67 -5.45
N GLY A 429 -19.15 -7.99 -5.59
CA GLY A 429 -19.14 -8.95 -4.49
C GLY A 429 -17.93 -9.89 -4.54
N PRO A 430 -17.72 -10.71 -3.49
CA PRO A 430 -16.58 -11.63 -3.39
C PRO A 430 -16.56 -12.61 -4.57
N PRO A 431 -15.36 -13.06 -4.99
CA PRO A 431 -15.22 -14.01 -6.08
C PRO A 431 -15.62 -15.43 -5.68
N ASP A 432 -16.15 -16.18 -6.65
CA ASP A 432 -16.49 -17.59 -6.51
C ASP A 432 -15.24 -18.52 -6.46
N SER A 433 -15.45 -19.84 -6.45
CA SER A 433 -14.38 -20.83 -6.44
C SER A 433 -13.45 -20.77 -7.66
N ASN A 434 -13.91 -20.16 -8.76
CA ASN A 434 -13.14 -20.00 -10.00
C ASN A 434 -12.44 -18.63 -10.06
N GLY A 435 -12.65 -17.76 -9.06
CA GLY A 435 -12.08 -16.41 -9.02
C GLY A 435 -12.95 -15.34 -9.69
N ILE A 436 -14.22 -15.64 -10.02
CA ILE A 436 -15.10 -14.71 -10.74
C ILE A 436 -15.95 -13.92 -9.74
N SER A 437 -15.79 -12.59 -9.74
CA SER A 437 -16.47 -11.68 -8.80
C SER A 437 -18.00 -11.83 -8.81
N GLY A 438 -18.63 -11.77 -7.64
CA GLY A 438 -20.07 -11.58 -7.52
C GLY A 438 -20.51 -10.24 -8.09
N ILE A 439 -21.71 -10.16 -8.67
CA ILE A 439 -22.26 -8.92 -9.23
C ILE A 439 -23.72 -8.81 -8.82
N GLN A 440 -24.10 -7.69 -8.22
CA GLN A 440 -25.46 -7.44 -7.73
C GLN A 440 -26.02 -6.16 -8.38
N PRO A 441 -26.89 -6.27 -9.41
CA PRO A 441 -27.43 -5.10 -10.10
C PRO A 441 -28.21 -4.16 -9.17
N ARG A 442 -27.81 -2.88 -9.12
CA ARG A 442 -28.52 -1.84 -8.36
C ARG A 442 -29.84 -1.47 -9.05
N THR A 443 -30.67 -0.68 -8.39
CA THR A 443 -31.88 -0.06 -8.99
C THR A 443 -31.56 0.67 -10.30
N ALA A 444 -30.37 1.27 -10.42
CA ALA A 444 -29.89 1.90 -11.65
C ALA A 444 -29.92 0.95 -12.86
N TYR A 445 -29.44 -0.30 -12.72
CA TYR A 445 -29.48 -1.30 -13.80
C TYR A 445 -30.91 -1.55 -14.30
N TYR A 446 -31.87 -1.74 -13.39
CA TYR A 446 -33.27 -2.01 -13.75
C TYR A 446 -33.96 -0.78 -14.35
N VAL A 447 -33.60 0.43 -13.91
CA VAL A 447 -34.05 1.69 -14.52
C VAL A 447 -33.50 1.81 -15.95
N LEU A 448 -32.21 1.55 -16.18
CA LEU A 448 -31.61 1.58 -17.51
C LEU A 448 -32.22 0.51 -18.44
N GLN A 449 -32.49 -0.69 -17.93
CA GLN A 449 -33.22 -1.74 -18.65
C GLN A 449 -34.67 -1.32 -19.01
N ALA A 450 -35.30 -0.43 -18.23
CA ALA A 450 -36.58 0.16 -18.60
C ALA A 450 -36.41 1.27 -19.65
N VAL A 451 -35.43 2.16 -19.47
CA VAL A 451 -35.11 3.26 -20.41
C VAL A 451 -34.84 2.74 -21.82
N PHE A 452 -33.93 1.77 -21.98
CA PHE A 452 -33.47 1.28 -23.29
C PHE A 452 -34.49 0.45 -24.07
N ARG A 453 -35.71 0.23 -23.53
CA ARG A 453 -36.83 -0.37 -24.26
C ARG A 453 -37.56 0.64 -25.16
N LEU A 454 -37.44 1.94 -24.89
CA LEU A 454 -37.94 2.97 -25.80
C LEU A 454 -36.92 3.20 -26.91
N ASP A 455 -37.34 3.01 -28.15
CA ASP A 455 -36.55 3.38 -29.34
C ASP A 455 -36.65 4.91 -29.55
N PRO A 456 -35.54 5.68 -29.40
CA PRO A 456 -35.54 7.13 -29.58
C PRO A 456 -35.76 7.57 -31.04
N TYR A 457 -35.60 6.66 -32.00
CA TYR A 457 -35.68 6.95 -33.43
C TYR A 457 -36.95 6.37 -34.11
N ALA A 458 -37.79 5.65 -33.37
CA ALA A 458 -39.07 5.16 -33.89
C ALA A 458 -39.99 6.32 -34.30
N THR A 459 -40.78 6.12 -35.36
CA THR A 459 -41.66 7.15 -35.93
C THR A 459 -42.80 7.59 -35.00
N THR A 460 -43.07 6.82 -33.95
CA THR A 460 -44.03 7.15 -32.88
C THR A 460 -43.42 7.98 -31.75
N THR A 461 -42.09 8.00 -31.62
CA THR A 461 -41.37 8.63 -30.51
C THR A 461 -41.19 10.12 -30.75
N ASN A 462 -41.89 10.92 -29.94
CA ASN A 462 -41.88 12.38 -29.91
C ASN A 462 -41.65 12.90 -28.46
N PRO A 463 -41.39 14.20 -28.24
CA PRO A 463 -41.02 14.72 -26.92
C PRO A 463 -42.04 14.48 -25.81
N ASP A 464 -43.34 14.47 -26.13
CA ASP A 464 -44.39 14.24 -25.12
C ASP A 464 -44.46 12.75 -24.77
N SER A 465 -44.39 11.87 -25.76
CA SER A 465 -44.30 10.41 -25.51
C SER A 465 -43.03 9.99 -24.75
N ILE A 466 -41.91 10.71 -24.93
CA ILE A 466 -40.69 10.49 -24.14
C ILE A 466 -40.95 10.83 -22.68
N ARG A 467 -41.48 12.02 -22.38
CA ARG A 467 -41.79 12.46 -21.01
C ARG A 467 -42.79 11.53 -20.33
N ASP A 468 -43.87 11.17 -21.02
CA ASP A 468 -44.89 10.24 -20.49
C ASP A 468 -44.29 8.86 -20.19
N TYR A 469 -43.41 8.34 -21.06
CA TYR A 469 -42.72 7.07 -20.83
C TYR A 469 -41.77 7.13 -19.63
N PHE A 470 -40.90 8.15 -19.58
CA PHE A 470 -39.92 8.33 -18.52
C PHE A 470 -40.54 8.66 -17.16
N ALA A 471 -41.72 9.31 -17.12
CA ALA A 471 -42.51 9.50 -15.91
C ALA A 471 -43.13 8.19 -15.37
N GLY A 472 -43.35 7.21 -16.24
CA GLY A 472 -43.77 5.85 -15.85
C GLY A 472 -42.66 5.03 -15.18
N ILE A 473 -41.38 5.34 -15.45
CA ILE A 473 -40.22 4.68 -14.84
C ILE A 473 -40.02 5.26 -13.43
N ARG A 474 -40.45 4.53 -12.40
CA ARG A 474 -40.30 4.93 -11.00
C ARG A 474 -39.18 4.13 -10.33
N PRO A 475 -37.99 4.70 -10.05
CA PRO A 475 -36.87 3.95 -9.47
C PRO A 475 -37.23 3.26 -8.15
N SER A 476 -38.02 3.90 -7.29
CA SER A 476 -38.52 3.33 -6.04
C SER A 476 -39.30 2.01 -6.20
N ALA A 477 -39.99 1.81 -7.34
CA ALA A 477 -40.71 0.58 -7.65
C ALA A 477 -39.81 -0.53 -8.23
N LEU A 478 -38.58 -0.19 -8.66
CA LEU A 478 -37.57 -1.10 -9.21
C LEU A 478 -36.47 -1.45 -8.18
N THR A 479 -36.72 -1.17 -6.90
CA THR A 479 -35.80 -1.47 -5.80
C THR A 479 -35.78 -2.95 -5.41
N SER A 480 -36.91 -3.65 -5.55
CA SER A 480 -37.12 -4.99 -4.96
C SER A 480 -36.08 -6.03 -5.35
N GLY A 481 -35.59 -6.02 -6.59
CA GLY A 481 -34.52 -6.92 -7.05
C GLY A 481 -33.23 -6.73 -6.24
N TYR A 482 -32.74 -5.48 -6.19
CA TYR A 482 -31.54 -5.14 -5.44
C TYR A 482 -31.73 -5.27 -3.93
N THR A 483 -32.83 -4.77 -3.37
CA THR A 483 -33.10 -4.88 -1.92
C THR A 483 -33.20 -6.35 -1.48
N SER A 484 -33.69 -7.25 -2.34
CA SER A 484 -33.72 -8.69 -2.04
C SER A 484 -32.34 -9.35 -2.16
N SER A 485 -31.54 -9.03 -3.20
CA SER A 485 -30.17 -9.55 -3.33
C SER A 485 -29.28 -9.05 -2.20
N VAL A 486 -29.38 -7.77 -1.86
CA VAL A 486 -28.71 -7.16 -0.71
C VAL A 486 -29.21 -7.76 0.59
N ALA A 487 -30.51 -8.03 0.77
CA ALA A 487 -31.00 -8.68 1.99
C ALA A 487 -30.44 -10.12 2.15
N LEU A 488 -30.29 -10.87 1.06
CA LEU A 488 -29.65 -12.19 1.07
C LEU A 488 -28.15 -12.10 1.38
N ALA A 489 -27.41 -11.27 0.65
CA ALA A 489 -25.98 -11.03 0.92
C ALA A 489 -25.75 -10.47 2.32
N ARG A 490 -26.60 -9.56 2.79
CA ARG A 490 -26.61 -9.07 4.17
C ARG A 490 -27.07 -10.12 5.18
N THR A 491 -27.73 -11.21 4.81
CA THR A 491 -27.95 -12.33 5.73
C THR A 491 -26.67 -13.15 5.91
N GLU A 492 -25.78 -13.13 4.92
CA GLU A 492 -24.42 -13.68 5.00
C GLU A 492 -23.42 -12.70 5.66
N GLU A 493 -23.66 -11.38 5.59
CA GLU A 493 -22.73 -10.35 6.08
C GLU A 493 -23.14 -9.61 7.39
N LEU A 494 -24.43 -9.40 7.70
CA LEU A 494 -24.90 -8.65 8.88
C LEU A 494 -24.84 -9.46 10.18
N SER A 495 -23.63 -9.78 10.60
CA SER A 495 -23.32 -9.74 12.02
C SER A 495 -22.39 -8.54 12.26
N ALA A 496 -22.83 -7.59 13.10
CA ALA A 496 -22.03 -6.41 13.45
C ALA A 496 -20.67 -6.77 14.10
N VAL A 497 -20.54 -8.03 14.51
CA VAL A 497 -19.28 -8.74 14.78
C VAL A 497 -19.32 -10.03 13.93
N ARG A 498 -18.50 -10.13 12.88
CA ARG A 498 -18.39 -11.34 12.04
C ARG A 498 -17.03 -12.00 12.19
N VAL A 499 -16.97 -13.32 12.01
CA VAL A 499 -15.68 -14.01 11.78
C VAL A 499 -15.26 -13.70 10.35
N SER A 500 -14.23 -12.86 10.17
CA SER A 500 -13.77 -12.41 8.85
C SER A 500 -12.66 -13.27 8.26
N ASN A 501 -11.99 -14.08 9.08
CA ASN A 501 -11.00 -15.06 8.66
C ASN A 501 -10.94 -16.19 9.71
N LEU A 502 -10.70 -17.42 9.26
CA LEU A 502 -10.31 -18.55 10.09
C LEU A 502 -9.10 -19.21 9.43
N ARG A 503 -7.97 -19.21 10.14
CA ARG A 503 -6.70 -19.80 9.71
C ARG A 503 -6.32 -20.97 10.62
N LEU A 504 -6.21 -22.17 10.08
CA LEU A 504 -5.61 -23.34 10.74
C LEU A 504 -4.18 -23.54 10.22
N LEU A 505 -3.21 -23.66 11.11
CA LEU A 505 -1.84 -24.11 10.85
C LEU A 505 -1.64 -25.45 11.54
N LEU A 506 -1.39 -26.49 10.74
CA LEU A 506 -0.87 -27.78 11.18
C LEU A 506 0.53 -27.95 10.58
N ASP A 507 1.49 -28.31 11.42
CA ASP A 507 2.91 -28.44 11.05
C ASP A 507 3.46 -29.70 11.69
N SER A 508 4.31 -30.45 11.01
CA SER A 508 4.97 -31.64 11.53
C SER A 508 6.42 -31.66 11.08
N SER A 509 7.34 -31.90 12.01
CA SER A 509 8.78 -31.87 11.79
C SER A 509 9.44 -33.17 12.25
N LEU A 510 10.40 -33.65 11.48
CA LEU A 510 11.37 -34.68 11.83
C LEU A 510 12.76 -34.05 11.80
N SER A 511 13.52 -34.13 12.90
CA SER A 511 14.89 -33.63 12.96
C SER A 511 15.87 -34.67 13.51
N ARG A 512 17.15 -34.51 13.17
CA ARG A 512 18.26 -35.35 13.64
C ARG A 512 19.59 -34.61 13.56
N GLY A 513 20.43 -34.79 14.58
CA GLY A 513 21.83 -34.35 14.60
C GLY A 513 22.85 -35.50 14.53
N SER A 514 24.08 -35.19 14.17
CA SER A 514 25.25 -36.09 14.28
C SER A 514 25.78 -36.12 15.73
N ILE A 515 26.71 -37.04 16.03
CA ILE A 515 27.29 -37.22 17.36
C ILE A 515 27.95 -35.96 17.95
N ALA A 516 28.37 -35.02 17.10
CA ALA A 516 29.02 -33.76 17.49
C ALA A 516 28.03 -32.60 17.76
N THR A 517 26.71 -32.84 17.67
CA THR A 517 25.66 -31.83 17.90
C THR A 517 24.98 -32.01 19.26
N VAL A 518 24.26 -31.00 19.74
CA VAL A 518 23.37 -31.07 20.91
C VAL A 518 22.19 -32.03 20.74
N ARG A 519 21.99 -32.63 19.55
CA ARG A 519 20.98 -33.67 19.26
C ARG A 519 21.67 -34.98 18.82
N PRO A 520 22.54 -35.61 19.64
CA PRO A 520 23.52 -36.61 19.19
C PRO A 520 22.88 -37.92 18.72
N ASN A 521 22.82 -38.14 17.40
CA ASN A 521 22.30 -39.35 16.75
C ASN A 521 20.84 -39.71 17.08
N GLN A 522 20.09 -38.81 17.73
CA GLN A 522 18.68 -38.98 18.04
C GLN A 522 17.84 -38.39 16.91
N SER A 523 16.90 -39.18 16.40
CA SER A 523 15.84 -38.67 15.52
C SER A 523 14.63 -38.34 16.38
N SER A 524 14.10 -37.13 16.25
CA SER A 524 12.92 -36.67 16.99
C SER A 524 11.85 -36.23 16.00
N ALA A 525 10.61 -36.71 16.18
CA ALA A 525 9.44 -36.28 15.42
C ALA A 525 8.48 -35.55 16.36
N ASP A 526 7.89 -34.45 15.89
CA ASP A 526 7.00 -33.58 16.65
C ASP A 526 6.11 -32.75 15.71
N HIS A 527 5.19 -31.95 16.25
CA HIS A 527 4.19 -31.19 15.49
C HIS A 527 3.78 -29.89 16.17
N THR A 528 3.29 -28.92 15.40
CA THR A 528 2.69 -27.68 15.92
C THR A 528 1.25 -27.56 15.41
N GLU A 529 0.35 -27.16 16.29
CA GLU A 529 -1.07 -26.94 16.00
C GLU A 529 -1.45 -25.52 16.43
N SER A 530 -2.02 -24.73 15.53
CA SER A 530 -2.32 -23.33 15.78
C SER A 530 -3.55 -22.86 15.00
N ILE A 531 -4.48 -22.18 15.66
CA ILE A 531 -5.70 -21.66 15.07
C ILE A 531 -5.73 -20.14 15.27
N PHE A 532 -5.97 -19.40 14.21
CA PHE A 532 -6.21 -17.96 14.23
C PHE A 532 -7.64 -17.70 13.77
N PHE A 533 -8.36 -16.80 14.45
CA PHE A 533 -9.66 -16.32 13.99
C PHE A 533 -9.74 -14.81 14.14
N ASP A 534 -10.25 -14.16 13.10
CA ASP A 534 -10.39 -12.71 13.07
C ASP A 534 -11.85 -12.33 13.27
N LEU A 535 -12.11 -11.44 14.23
CA LEU A 535 -13.39 -10.80 14.42
C LEU A 535 -13.33 -9.40 13.79
N ALA A 536 -14.14 -9.17 12.75
CA ALA A 536 -14.34 -7.85 12.16
C ALA A 536 -15.62 -7.20 12.69
N LEU A 537 -15.56 -5.89 12.94
CA LEU A 537 -16.65 -5.07 13.45
C LEU A 537 -16.84 -3.85 12.55
N GLN A 538 -18.06 -3.62 12.09
CA GLN A 538 -18.42 -2.44 11.30
C GLN A 538 -19.79 -1.90 11.74
N PRO A 539 -19.89 -1.23 12.91
CA PRO A 539 -21.16 -0.83 13.50
C PRO A 539 -21.82 0.37 12.81
N ALA A 540 -21.06 1.15 12.02
CA ALA A 540 -21.53 2.32 11.28
C ALA A 540 -20.52 2.67 10.16
N SER A 541 -20.96 3.48 9.19
CA SER A 541 -20.04 4.06 8.19
C SER A 541 -18.91 4.86 8.87
N GLY A 542 -17.72 4.78 8.28
CA GLY A 542 -16.50 5.38 8.84
C GLY A 542 -15.98 4.66 10.09
N VAL A 543 -16.61 3.58 10.56
CA VAL A 543 -16.17 2.83 11.75
C VAL A 543 -15.88 1.38 11.40
N TYR A 544 -14.61 1.01 11.44
CA TYR A 544 -14.12 -0.35 11.20
C TYR A 544 -13.20 -0.80 12.33
N GLY A 545 -13.25 -2.08 12.69
CA GLY A 545 -12.27 -2.70 13.59
C GLY A 545 -12.06 -4.17 13.25
N ARG A 546 -10.86 -4.67 13.49
CA ARG A 546 -10.52 -6.09 13.38
C ARG A 546 -9.66 -6.51 14.56
N ALA A 547 -9.97 -7.68 15.14
CA ALA A 547 -9.17 -8.31 16.18
C ALA A 547 -8.91 -9.77 15.82
N SER A 548 -7.64 -10.12 15.62
CA SER A 548 -7.18 -11.47 15.36
C SER A 548 -6.76 -12.14 16.65
N PHE A 549 -7.30 -13.32 16.93
CA PHE A 549 -6.98 -14.12 18.12
C PHE A 549 -6.31 -15.43 17.72
N ASN A 550 -5.34 -15.89 18.51
CA ASN A 550 -4.64 -17.15 18.29
C ASN A 550 -4.79 -18.13 19.46
N VAL A 551 -5.07 -19.39 19.14
CA VAL A 551 -5.14 -20.55 20.03
C VAL A 551 -4.02 -21.54 19.65
N VAL A 552 -3.23 -22.00 20.62
CA VAL A 552 -2.09 -22.91 20.39
C VAL A 552 -2.32 -24.29 21.03
N GLY A 553 -2.29 -25.33 20.20
CA GLY A 553 -2.29 -26.75 20.56
C GLY A 553 -0.87 -27.26 20.83
N ASN A 554 -0.45 -28.40 20.26
CA ASN A 554 0.94 -28.84 20.44
C ASN A 554 1.94 -27.83 19.85
N VAL A 555 3.19 -27.84 20.35
CA VAL A 555 4.26 -26.93 19.92
C VAL A 555 5.55 -27.73 19.74
N ALA A 556 6.05 -27.80 18.50
CA ALA A 556 7.19 -28.65 18.15
C ALA A 556 8.50 -28.21 18.81
N GLN A 557 9.08 -29.07 19.67
CA GLN A 557 10.34 -28.83 20.40
C GLN A 557 11.58 -29.32 19.62
N ASN A 558 11.36 -30.04 18.52
CA ASN A 558 12.42 -30.66 17.74
C ASN A 558 12.97 -29.79 16.60
N ARG A 559 12.40 -28.61 16.35
CA ARG A 559 12.79 -27.75 15.22
C ARG A 559 14.21 -27.21 15.37
N LEU A 560 14.87 -27.00 14.23
CA LEU A 560 16.20 -26.36 14.15
C LEU A 560 16.09 -24.83 14.14
N ASN A 561 14.93 -24.31 13.72
CA ASN A 561 14.54 -22.93 13.92
C ASN A 561 13.47 -22.91 15.03
N ASN A 562 13.93 -22.74 16.26
CA ASN A 562 13.17 -22.86 17.50
C ASN A 562 12.64 -21.52 18.05
N LEU A 563 12.63 -20.45 17.25
CA LEU A 563 11.93 -19.20 17.54
C LEU A 563 10.83 -18.97 16.48
N PHE A 564 9.58 -19.08 16.93
CA PHE A 564 8.35 -18.81 16.17
C PHE A 564 7.19 -18.52 17.15
N TYR A 565 6.08 -17.98 16.64
CA TYR A 565 5.02 -17.39 17.47
C TYR A 565 4.40 -18.36 18.48
N GLU A 566 4.12 -19.59 18.05
CA GLU A 566 3.49 -20.64 18.87
C GLU A 566 4.34 -21.07 20.08
N ASN A 567 5.64 -20.76 20.12
CA ASN A 567 6.52 -21.16 21.23
C ASN A 567 6.15 -20.55 22.59
N ARG A 568 5.29 -19.53 22.60
CA ARG A 568 4.61 -19.05 23.82
C ARG A 568 3.83 -20.14 24.56
N GLY A 569 3.35 -21.17 23.86
CA GLY A 569 2.59 -22.29 24.44
C GLY A 569 3.44 -23.40 25.05
N THR A 570 4.77 -23.34 24.92
CA THR A 570 5.70 -24.37 25.42
C THR A 570 5.60 -24.50 26.94
N PRO A 571 5.49 -25.72 27.52
CA PRO A 571 5.57 -25.91 28.96
C PRO A 571 6.93 -25.46 29.51
N SER A 572 6.93 -24.72 30.62
CA SER A 572 8.17 -24.44 31.36
C SER A 572 8.64 -25.71 32.06
N THR A 573 9.84 -26.18 31.71
CA THR A 573 10.45 -27.33 32.38
C THR A 573 10.85 -26.94 33.81
N PRO A 574 10.45 -27.69 34.85
CA PRO A 574 10.97 -27.47 36.19
C PRO A 574 12.48 -27.72 36.21
N THR A 575 13.25 -26.79 36.77
CA THR A 575 14.70 -26.94 36.92
C THR A 575 15.04 -27.98 37.99
N SER A 576 15.18 -29.24 37.58
CA SER A 576 15.66 -30.33 38.43
C SER A 576 16.86 -31.06 37.81
N GLY A 577 18.06 -30.61 38.16
CA GLY A 577 19.33 -31.35 38.01
C GLY A 577 19.98 -31.33 36.62
N ASP A 578 21.15 -30.69 36.54
CA ASP A 578 22.30 -31.00 35.68
C ASP A 578 22.05 -31.65 34.31
N ILE A 579 21.37 -30.92 33.42
CA ILE A 579 21.55 -31.07 31.97
C ILE A 579 21.68 -29.67 31.36
N PRO A 580 22.77 -29.33 30.63
CA PRO A 580 22.84 -28.10 29.88
C PRO A 580 21.93 -28.20 28.65
N VAL A 581 20.66 -27.82 28.83
CA VAL A 581 19.77 -27.45 27.73
C VAL A 581 20.39 -26.25 27.01
N GLY A 582 20.35 -26.24 25.68
CA GLY A 582 20.87 -25.11 24.89
C GLY A 582 20.24 -23.77 25.33
N PRO A 583 20.98 -22.66 25.30
CA PRO A 583 20.50 -21.38 25.81
C PRO A 583 19.28 -20.90 25.01
N GLY A 584 18.18 -20.55 25.68
CA GLY A 584 17.06 -19.88 24.99
C GLY A 584 15.64 -20.06 25.52
N ALA A 585 15.39 -20.76 26.63
CA ALA A 585 14.02 -20.90 27.18
C ALA A 585 13.93 -20.35 28.63
N PRO A 586 13.32 -19.18 28.86
CA PRO A 586 13.11 -18.68 30.22
C PRO A 586 12.06 -19.52 30.95
N ALA A 587 12.30 -19.81 32.23
CA ALA A 587 11.31 -20.44 33.11
C ALA A 587 10.18 -19.46 33.42
N ARG A 588 9.13 -19.47 32.60
CA ARG A 588 7.92 -18.66 32.79
C ARG A 588 6.93 -19.41 33.69
N GLU A 589 6.39 -18.75 34.72
CA GLU A 589 5.17 -19.26 35.37
C GLU A 589 4.03 -19.22 34.34
N GLN A 590 3.49 -20.39 34.02
CA GLN A 590 2.58 -20.54 32.90
C GLN A 590 1.15 -20.15 33.31
N SER A 591 0.56 -19.21 32.60
CA SER A 591 -0.88 -18.95 32.66
C SER A 591 -1.60 -19.84 31.64
N ALA A 592 -2.83 -20.27 31.95
CA ALA A 592 -3.69 -20.91 30.96
C ALA A 592 -3.96 -19.99 29.74
N LEU A 593 -3.76 -18.67 29.91
CA LEU A 593 -3.84 -17.67 28.84
C LEU A 593 -2.62 -17.68 27.90
N ASP A 594 -1.48 -18.28 28.26
CA ASP A 594 -0.30 -18.31 27.36
C ASP A 594 -0.54 -19.11 26.07
N ARG A 595 -1.65 -19.86 26.00
CA ARG A 595 -2.13 -20.57 24.80
C ARG A 595 -3.25 -19.85 24.05
N PHE A 596 -3.80 -18.75 24.58
CA PHE A 596 -4.82 -17.92 23.92
C PHE A 596 -4.47 -16.44 24.00
N ALA A 597 -4.13 -15.82 22.86
CA ALA A 597 -3.70 -14.42 22.82
C ALA A 597 -4.43 -13.63 21.73
N LEU A 598 -4.58 -12.33 21.96
CA LEU A 598 -4.77 -11.37 20.89
C LEU A 598 -3.48 -11.34 20.05
N TYR A 599 -3.57 -11.76 18.79
CA TYR A 599 -2.45 -11.82 17.86
C TYR A 599 -2.18 -10.46 17.20
N GLN A 600 -3.25 -9.80 16.73
CA GLN A 600 -3.21 -8.48 16.09
C GLN A 600 -4.53 -7.76 16.34
N ALA A 601 -4.53 -6.43 16.33
CA ALA A 601 -5.76 -5.64 16.25
C ALA A 601 -5.54 -4.35 15.47
N GLU A 602 -6.62 -3.84 14.89
CA GLU A 602 -6.67 -2.51 14.27
C GLU A 602 -8.08 -1.91 14.38
N PHE A 603 -8.16 -0.58 14.33
CA PHE A 603 -9.43 0.11 14.09
C PHE A 603 -9.23 1.37 13.27
N LYS A 604 -10.25 1.74 12.50
CA LYS A 604 -10.36 3.01 11.78
C LYS A 604 -11.65 3.69 12.20
N PHE A 605 -11.57 4.97 12.55
CA PHE A 605 -12.70 5.81 12.89
C PHE A 605 -12.58 7.15 12.16
N ASP A 606 -13.22 7.23 10.99
CA ASP A 606 -13.23 8.40 10.13
C ASP A 606 -14.45 9.29 10.45
N ARG A 607 -14.18 10.59 10.65
CA ARG A 607 -15.16 11.66 10.82
C ARG A 607 -14.81 12.82 9.92
N SER A 608 -15.80 13.67 9.68
CA SER A 608 -15.67 14.81 8.77
C SER A 608 -14.60 15.84 9.19
N ASP A 609 -14.13 15.80 10.45
CA ASP A 609 -13.21 16.72 11.09
C ASP A 609 -11.90 16.07 11.56
N PHE A 610 -11.84 14.73 11.66
CA PHE A 610 -10.62 13.97 11.95
C PHE A 610 -10.77 12.49 11.58
N ALA A 611 -9.67 11.77 11.43
CA ALA A 611 -9.63 10.31 11.47
C ALA A 611 -8.81 9.81 12.67
N LEU A 612 -9.17 8.65 13.21
CA LEU A 612 -8.35 7.88 14.14
C LEU A 612 -8.01 6.52 13.52
N GLU A 613 -6.75 6.12 13.63
CA GLU A 613 -6.24 4.81 13.21
C GLU A 613 -5.52 4.17 14.41
N GLY A 614 -6.05 3.09 14.95
CA GLY A 614 -5.42 2.31 16.01
C GLY A 614 -4.83 1.01 15.49
N TYR A 615 -3.68 0.60 16.03
CA TYR A 615 -2.95 -0.60 15.61
C TYR A 615 -2.28 -1.29 16.80
N TYR A 616 -2.25 -2.63 16.75
CA TYR A 616 -1.50 -3.51 17.64
C TYR A 616 -0.98 -4.70 16.83
N ARG A 617 0.35 -4.82 16.72
CA ARG A 617 1.05 -5.79 15.83
C ARG A 617 0.63 -5.71 14.35
N THR A 618 0.00 -4.61 13.94
CA THR A 618 -0.38 -4.26 12.57
C THR A 618 0.51 -3.12 12.10
N GLY A 619 1.23 -3.30 10.99
CA GLY A 619 2.21 -2.32 10.51
C GLY A 619 1.60 -0.99 10.09
N HIS A 620 2.39 0.08 10.18
CA HIS A 620 2.05 1.41 9.65
C HIS A 620 3.27 2.06 8.99
N TYR A 621 3.00 3.03 8.12
CA TYR A 621 4.04 3.76 7.39
C TYR A 621 4.66 4.91 8.20
N HIS A 622 5.77 5.46 7.69
CA HIS A 622 6.49 6.59 8.28
C HIS A 622 5.93 7.96 7.84
N TRP A 623 6.32 9.04 8.53
CA TRP A 623 5.97 10.42 8.13
C TRP A 623 7.04 11.13 7.27
N GLY A 624 8.07 10.43 6.78
CA GLY A 624 9.16 11.03 6.00
C GLY A 624 8.68 11.79 4.75
N GLU A 625 7.84 11.14 3.93
CA GLU A 625 7.19 11.76 2.75
C GLU A 625 6.22 12.89 3.12
N GLU A 626 5.64 12.82 4.32
CA GLU A 626 4.82 13.87 4.89
C GLU A 626 5.65 15.02 5.51
N GLY A 627 6.99 15.02 5.39
CA GLY A 627 7.87 16.13 5.77
C GLY A 627 8.66 15.93 7.07
N ASP A 628 8.59 14.75 7.70
CA ASP A 628 9.43 14.38 8.85
C ASP A 628 10.88 14.08 8.41
N PHE A 629 11.61 15.13 8.08
CA PHE A 629 12.96 15.07 7.50
C PHE A 629 14.05 14.44 8.39
N PHE A 630 13.73 14.26 9.69
CA PHE A 630 14.56 13.59 10.70
C PHE A 630 13.99 12.23 11.14
N ASN A 631 12.92 11.76 10.50
CA ASN A 631 12.32 10.44 10.65
C ASN A 631 11.97 10.06 12.10
N LEU A 632 11.42 11.00 12.89
CA LEU A 632 11.02 10.75 14.28
C LEU A 632 9.86 9.75 14.37
N TYR A 633 8.91 9.79 13.44
CA TYR A 633 7.86 8.79 13.28
C TYR A 633 8.24 7.74 12.23
N ARG A 634 8.60 6.55 12.71
CA ARG A 634 9.23 5.46 11.93
C ARG A 634 8.19 4.48 11.35
N GLU A 635 8.51 3.87 10.22
CA GLU A 635 7.79 2.75 9.65
C GLU A 635 7.89 1.52 10.58
N ALA A 636 6.79 0.77 10.67
CA ALA A 636 6.66 -0.35 11.59
C ALA A 636 6.22 -1.67 10.91
N ASN A 637 6.61 -1.85 9.65
CA ASN A 637 6.37 -3.06 8.87
C ASN A 637 7.45 -4.12 9.14
N TYR A 638 7.27 -4.90 10.21
CA TYR A 638 8.29 -5.86 10.69
C TYR A 638 8.15 -7.29 10.16
N GLY A 639 7.05 -7.61 9.47
CA GLY A 639 6.80 -8.94 8.91
C GLY A 639 6.97 -10.08 9.93
N PRO A 640 7.64 -11.20 9.58
CA PRO A 640 7.77 -12.37 10.44
C PRO A 640 8.63 -12.14 11.69
N ASN A 641 9.38 -11.04 11.79
CA ASN A 641 10.25 -10.80 12.93
C ASN A 641 9.45 -10.70 14.24
N LEU A 642 8.24 -10.11 14.21
CA LEU A 642 7.34 -10.03 15.36
C LEU A 642 6.91 -11.40 15.91
N ASP A 643 6.93 -12.43 15.06
CA ASP A 643 6.61 -13.81 15.43
C ASP A 643 7.84 -14.56 15.94
N ILE A 644 9.02 -14.27 15.40
CA ILE A 644 10.30 -14.82 15.88
C ILE A 644 10.58 -14.35 17.32
N TYR A 645 10.35 -13.06 17.61
CA TYR A 645 10.71 -12.45 18.90
C TYR A 645 9.51 -12.06 19.77
N HIS A 646 8.31 -12.58 19.49
CA HIS A 646 7.06 -12.28 20.21
C HIS A 646 6.89 -10.78 20.53
N GLY A 647 7.16 -9.92 19.53
CA GLY A 647 7.15 -8.48 19.68
C GLY A 647 5.72 -7.93 19.79
N ASN A 648 5.48 -7.00 20.70
CA ASN A 648 4.17 -6.34 20.86
C ASN A 648 4.00 -5.11 19.95
N ALA A 649 5.06 -4.70 19.27
CA ALA A 649 5.08 -3.55 18.39
C ALA A 649 4.48 -3.85 17.01
N PRO A 650 4.06 -2.82 16.25
CA PRO A 650 3.75 -1.49 16.76
C PRO A 650 2.46 -1.51 17.59
N PHE A 651 2.34 -0.63 18.58
CA PHE A 651 1.13 -0.45 19.37
C PHE A 651 0.89 1.04 19.65
N GLY A 652 -0.19 1.59 19.09
CA GLY A 652 -0.57 2.99 19.26
C GLY A 652 -1.86 3.36 18.54
N VAL A 653 -2.15 4.66 18.57
CA VAL A 653 -3.24 5.32 17.83
C VAL A 653 -2.70 6.60 17.18
N VAL A 654 -3.02 6.81 15.91
CA VAL A 654 -2.79 8.06 15.17
C VAL A 654 -4.10 8.82 15.03
N PHE A 655 -4.08 10.09 15.43
CA PHE A 655 -5.07 11.10 15.07
C PHE A 655 -4.58 11.87 13.85
N SER A 656 -5.45 12.01 12.84
CA SER A 656 -5.22 12.84 11.65
C SER A 656 -6.31 13.92 11.57
N GLY A 657 -5.95 15.19 11.74
CA GLY A 657 -6.88 16.31 11.66
C GLY A 657 -7.31 16.60 10.23
N LYS A 658 -8.60 16.92 10.03
CA LYS A 658 -9.17 17.35 8.75
C LYS A 658 -9.68 18.81 8.85
N LYS A 659 -9.99 19.42 7.70
CA LYS A 659 -10.60 20.77 7.60
C LYS A 659 -9.84 21.84 8.39
N ALA A 660 -10.36 22.27 9.54
CA ALA A 660 -9.77 23.33 10.36
C ALA A 660 -8.49 22.91 11.11
N MET A 661 -8.21 21.61 11.15
CA MET A 661 -7.01 20.98 11.72
C MET A 661 -6.17 20.26 10.66
N ASP A 662 -6.37 20.57 9.38
CA ASP A 662 -5.57 20.01 8.30
C ASP A 662 -4.07 20.25 8.51
N GLY A 663 -3.26 19.28 8.08
CA GLY A 663 -1.81 19.22 8.32
C GLY A 663 -1.38 18.78 9.73
N LEU A 664 -2.29 18.62 10.70
CA LEU A 664 -1.99 18.10 12.05
C LEU A 664 -2.15 16.58 12.11
N LYS A 665 -1.09 15.86 12.52
CA LYS A 665 -1.17 14.46 12.98
C LYS A 665 -0.59 14.29 14.37
N VAL A 666 -1.14 13.38 15.18
CA VAL A 666 -0.62 13.04 16.52
C VAL A 666 -0.70 11.53 16.72
N ALA A 667 0.45 10.88 16.90
CA ALA A 667 0.57 9.48 17.26
C ALA A 667 0.81 9.35 18.77
N VAL A 668 0.11 8.44 19.44
CA VAL A 668 0.30 8.14 20.87
C VAL A 668 0.25 6.63 21.08
N GLY A 669 1.23 6.06 21.77
CA GLY A 669 1.24 4.63 22.02
C GLY A 669 2.33 4.17 23.00
N PRO A 670 2.15 3.01 23.65
CA PRO A 670 3.16 2.42 24.52
C PRO A 670 4.40 1.92 23.77
N GLU A 671 4.28 1.63 22.47
CA GLU A 671 5.41 1.23 21.61
C GLU A 671 5.09 1.52 20.15
N LEU A 672 5.16 2.80 19.76
CA LEU A 672 4.78 3.27 18.41
C LEU A 672 5.54 2.53 17.30
N TYR A 673 6.83 2.31 17.48
CA TYR A 673 7.67 1.45 16.65
C TYR A 673 8.47 0.51 17.58
N TRP A 674 9.01 -0.59 17.06
CA TRP A 674 9.70 -1.58 17.88
C TRP A 674 10.92 -0.98 18.59
N GLY A 675 10.95 -1.10 19.91
CA GLY A 675 11.99 -0.49 20.76
C GLY A 675 11.73 0.97 21.11
N ALA A 676 10.64 1.58 20.64
CA ALA A 676 10.20 2.89 21.11
C ALA A 676 9.91 2.87 22.61
N ASN A 677 10.02 4.02 23.25
CA ASN A 677 9.38 4.23 24.55
C ASN A 677 7.86 4.44 24.37
N PRO A 678 7.08 4.38 25.46
CA PRO A 678 5.78 5.00 25.51
C PRO A 678 5.91 6.50 25.19
N SER A 679 5.40 6.92 24.03
CA SER A 679 5.69 8.26 23.48
C SER A 679 4.49 8.91 22.80
N VAL A 680 4.56 10.24 22.69
CA VAL A 680 3.69 11.05 21.85
C VAL A 680 4.54 11.63 20.72
N VAL A 681 4.09 11.50 19.47
CA VAL A 681 4.71 12.17 18.31
C VAL A 681 3.67 13.03 17.61
N ALA A 682 3.85 14.34 17.62
CA ALA A 682 2.98 15.30 16.96
C ALA A 682 3.68 15.92 15.74
N LYS A 683 2.97 16.04 14.62
CA LYS A 683 3.42 16.69 13.39
C LYS A 683 2.43 17.77 12.98
N TYR A 684 2.93 18.93 12.59
CA TYR A 684 2.14 19.95 11.90
C TYR A 684 2.87 20.40 10.62
N ARG A 685 2.23 20.20 9.46
CA ARG A 685 2.70 20.68 8.16
C ARG A 685 1.77 21.75 7.62
N ASN A 686 2.32 22.79 7.02
CA ASN A 686 1.57 23.82 6.30
C ASN A 686 2.41 24.44 5.18
N ASN A 687 1.76 25.00 4.17
CA ASN A 687 2.41 25.59 3.00
C ASN A 687 2.42 27.11 3.13
N VAL A 688 3.57 27.74 2.94
CA VAL A 688 3.78 29.19 3.03
C VAL A 688 4.39 29.67 1.72
N GLY A 689 3.51 30.02 0.77
CA GLY A 689 3.92 30.25 -0.62
C GLY A 689 4.49 28.97 -1.23
N PRO A 690 5.69 28.98 -1.86
CA PRO A 690 6.31 27.80 -2.46
C PRO A 690 7.11 26.95 -1.46
N VAL A 691 7.00 27.21 -0.14
CA VAL A 691 7.75 26.51 0.91
C VAL A 691 6.80 25.69 1.77
N ASN A 692 7.03 24.38 1.85
CA ASN A 692 6.37 23.52 2.82
C ASN A 692 7.15 23.61 4.15
N VAL A 693 6.46 23.96 5.24
CA VAL A 693 7.03 24.04 6.58
C VAL A 693 6.47 22.89 7.41
N THR A 694 7.34 22.05 7.97
CA THR A 694 6.93 20.91 8.80
C THR A 694 7.61 20.95 10.16
N LEU A 695 6.82 20.95 11.23
CA LEU A 695 7.26 20.81 12.61
C LEU A 695 6.89 19.40 13.09
N VAL A 696 7.86 18.67 13.64
CA VAL A 696 7.63 17.36 14.30
C VAL A 696 8.19 17.42 15.71
N HIS A 697 7.45 16.89 16.68
CA HIS A 697 7.86 16.82 18.08
C HIS A 697 7.56 15.43 18.64
N GLN A 698 8.58 14.79 19.22
CA GLN A 698 8.46 13.52 19.96
C GLN A 698 8.77 13.79 21.44
N GLU A 699 7.90 13.31 22.31
CA GLU A 699 8.11 13.25 23.75
C GLU A 699 7.98 11.81 24.23
N ASP A 700 9.08 11.23 24.73
CA ASP A 700 9.05 9.97 25.46
C ASP A 700 8.53 10.21 26.88
N LEU A 701 7.43 9.55 27.24
CA LEU A 701 6.71 9.76 28.51
C LEU A 701 7.32 8.97 29.68
N ALA A 702 7.91 7.81 29.40
CA ALA A 702 8.53 6.92 30.37
C ALA A 702 9.56 6.04 29.68
N GLN A 703 10.50 5.46 30.43
CA GLN A 703 11.31 4.35 29.92
C GLN A 703 10.41 3.11 29.85
N GLY A 704 10.22 2.54 28.66
CA GLY A 704 9.41 1.32 28.53
C GLY A 704 10.07 0.14 29.25
N ALA A 705 9.27 -0.79 29.76
CA ALA A 705 9.80 -2.04 30.31
C ALA A 705 10.44 -2.88 29.19
N SER A 706 11.63 -3.43 29.44
CA SER A 706 12.18 -4.51 28.63
C SER A 706 11.31 -5.75 28.84
N SER A 707 10.56 -6.16 27.82
CA SER A 707 9.89 -7.46 27.86
C SER A 707 10.96 -8.54 27.77
N ALA A 708 10.81 -9.64 28.53
CA ALA A 708 11.68 -10.81 28.41
C ALA A 708 11.69 -11.44 27.00
N THR A 709 10.76 -11.04 26.13
CA THR A 709 10.70 -11.43 24.71
C THR A 709 11.37 -10.45 23.75
N ALA A 710 11.57 -9.18 24.13
CA ALA A 710 11.97 -8.15 23.19
C ALA A 710 13.47 -8.20 22.86
N SER A 711 13.80 -8.58 21.63
CA SER A 711 15.16 -8.57 21.06
C SER A 711 15.74 -7.16 20.78
N VAL A 712 15.13 -6.10 21.34
CA VAL A 712 15.47 -4.71 21.04
C VAL A 712 15.71 -3.93 22.33
N VAL A 713 16.84 -3.22 22.37
CA VAL A 713 17.21 -2.31 23.45
C VAL A 713 16.38 -1.02 23.32
N ARG A 714 15.52 -0.72 24.29
CA ARG A 714 14.77 0.55 24.28
C ARG A 714 15.72 1.74 24.45
N GLU A 715 15.53 2.78 23.65
CA GLU A 715 16.32 4.01 23.73
C GLU A 715 16.15 4.70 25.10
N ARG A 716 17.19 5.37 25.63
CA ARG A 716 17.06 6.20 26.84
C ARG A 716 16.12 7.37 26.57
N ILE A 717 15.09 7.58 27.41
CA ILE A 717 14.06 8.65 27.33
C ILE A 717 14.59 9.91 26.62
N ALA A 718 13.95 10.27 25.51
CA ALA A 718 14.31 11.42 24.68
C ALA A 718 13.14 12.40 24.45
N ARG A 719 13.44 13.70 24.49
CA ARG A 719 12.62 14.76 23.89
C ARG A 719 13.25 15.17 22.57
N ARG A 720 12.48 15.25 21.48
CA ARG A 720 12.98 15.63 20.16
C ARG A 720 12.04 16.62 19.48
N THR A 721 12.60 17.64 18.83
CA THR A 721 11.84 18.61 18.03
C THR A 721 12.60 18.89 16.74
N ALA A 722 11.97 18.61 15.61
CA ALA A 722 12.50 18.83 14.27
C ALA A 722 11.67 19.89 13.54
N LEU A 723 12.35 20.80 12.83
CA LEU A 723 11.72 21.79 11.95
C LEU A 723 12.37 21.69 10.56
N ASN A 724 11.57 21.47 9.54
CA ASN A 724 12.00 21.39 8.13
C ASN A 724 11.35 22.47 7.27
N PHE A 725 12.13 23.00 6.33
CA PHE A 725 11.71 23.89 5.25
C PHE A 725 12.05 23.23 3.92
N GLN A 726 11.02 22.87 3.16
CA GLN A 726 11.17 22.32 1.82
C GLN A 726 10.74 23.33 0.78
N TYR A 727 11.63 23.67 -0.15
CA TYR A 727 11.35 24.48 -1.33
C TYR A 727 11.42 23.59 -2.58
N ALA A 728 10.31 23.48 -3.30
CA ALA A 728 10.21 22.71 -4.53
C ALA A 728 9.81 23.60 -5.71
N THR A 729 10.56 23.55 -6.81
CA THR A 729 10.26 24.32 -8.03
C THR A 729 10.68 23.56 -9.29
N GLY A 730 9.69 23.01 -10.00
CA GLY A 730 9.87 22.22 -11.21
C GLY A 730 10.81 21.03 -11.01
N LYS A 731 12.09 21.23 -11.37
CA LYS A 731 13.15 20.21 -11.35
C LYS A 731 13.98 20.19 -10.06
N LEU A 732 13.84 21.19 -9.20
CA LEU A 732 14.66 21.39 -8.00
C LEU A 732 13.85 21.14 -6.73
N VAL A 733 14.39 20.36 -5.79
CA VAL A 733 13.91 20.30 -4.40
C VAL A 733 15.07 20.57 -3.45
N LEU A 734 14.86 21.50 -2.53
CA LEU A 734 15.79 21.86 -1.45
C LEU A 734 15.07 21.69 -0.10
N ASP A 735 15.53 20.74 0.70
CA ASP A 735 15.12 20.55 2.08
C ASP A 735 16.22 21.04 3.02
N VAL A 736 15.86 21.87 4.00
CA VAL A 736 16.76 22.34 5.07
C VAL A 736 16.03 22.25 6.41
N GLY A 737 16.62 21.53 7.35
CA GLY A 737 16.02 21.32 8.66
C GLY A 737 16.99 21.40 9.83
N GLY A 738 16.43 21.73 10.99
CA GLY A 738 17.10 21.73 12.28
C GLY A 738 16.44 20.76 13.26
N LEU A 739 17.23 20.23 14.19
CA LEU A 739 16.83 19.27 15.22
C LEU A 739 17.30 19.78 16.59
N LEU A 740 16.44 19.66 17.58
CA LEU A 740 16.77 19.67 19.01
C LEU A 740 16.44 18.29 19.55
N SER A 741 17.39 17.58 20.17
CA SER A 741 17.20 16.21 20.63
C SER A 741 17.94 15.96 21.96
N ALA A 742 17.25 15.29 22.88
CA ALA A 742 17.69 14.98 24.25
C ALA A 742 18.18 16.18 25.10
N PRO A 743 17.52 17.36 25.12
CA PRO A 743 17.93 18.52 25.92
C PRO A 743 18.01 18.28 27.43
N GLN A 744 17.30 17.28 27.95
CA GLN A 744 17.38 16.85 29.35
C GLN A 744 18.70 16.15 29.72
N ARG A 745 19.53 15.77 28.74
CA ARG A 745 20.89 15.23 28.98
C ARG A 745 21.94 16.33 29.21
N ILE A 746 21.60 17.62 29.07
CA ILE A 746 22.54 18.72 29.32
C ILE A 746 23.08 18.65 30.75
N GLY A 747 24.39 18.67 30.90
CA GLY A 747 25.08 18.49 32.18
C GLY A 747 25.37 17.04 32.57
N GLU A 748 24.85 16.04 31.85
CA GLU A 748 25.34 14.66 31.97
C GLU A 748 26.84 14.64 31.66
N THR A 749 27.58 13.86 32.43
CA THR A 749 29.05 13.82 32.38
C THR A 749 29.48 12.56 31.65
N PHE A 750 30.35 12.68 30.66
CA PHE A 750 30.86 11.58 29.85
C PHE A 750 32.38 11.53 29.86
N THR A 751 32.92 10.32 29.68
CA THR A 751 34.37 10.08 29.55
C THR A 751 34.71 9.88 28.08
N TYR A 752 35.75 10.56 27.61
CA TYR A 752 36.29 10.38 26.27
C TYR A 752 37.82 10.35 26.27
N THR A 753 38.39 9.72 25.26
CA THR A 753 39.83 9.65 25.07
C THR A 753 40.31 10.50 23.89
N ARG A 754 41.51 11.05 24.02
CA ARG A 754 42.24 11.70 22.92
C ARG A 754 43.63 11.06 22.83
N ALA A 755 44.15 10.85 21.62
CA ALA A 755 45.54 10.43 21.46
C ALA A 755 46.49 11.43 22.15
N ALA A 756 47.38 10.93 23.01
CA ALA A 756 48.40 11.73 23.66
C ALA A 756 49.48 12.14 22.65
N PRO A 757 50.24 13.23 22.90
CA PRO A 757 51.39 13.60 22.07
C PRO A 757 52.40 12.45 21.96
N GLU A 758 52.96 12.23 20.77
CA GLU A 758 53.92 11.15 20.51
C GLU A 758 55.14 11.25 21.43
N GLY A 759 55.44 10.19 22.18
CA GLY A 759 56.50 10.16 23.19
C GLY A 759 56.19 10.91 24.50
N GLY A 760 55.01 11.49 24.65
CA GLY A 760 54.55 12.13 25.88
C GLY A 760 53.99 11.16 26.92
N PRO A 761 53.81 11.61 28.19
CA PRO A 761 53.09 10.83 29.18
C PRO A 761 51.62 10.65 28.75
N SER A 762 51.06 9.48 29.02
CA SER A 762 49.66 9.15 28.74
C SER A 762 49.06 8.37 29.91
N TYR A 763 47.73 8.33 30.01
CA TYR A 763 47.04 7.61 31.06
C TYR A 763 47.41 6.12 31.02
N LEU A 764 48.01 5.61 32.09
CA LEU A 764 48.51 4.23 32.19
C LEU A 764 49.44 3.78 31.03
N ASN A 765 50.18 4.73 30.43
CA ASN A 765 51.00 4.50 29.23
C ASN A 765 50.22 3.93 28.02
N SER A 766 48.91 4.16 27.96
CA SER A 766 48.01 3.65 26.91
C SER A 766 48.17 4.33 25.55
N GLY A 767 48.88 5.46 25.47
CA GLY A 767 48.88 6.35 24.31
C GLY A 767 47.70 7.33 24.27
N TYR A 768 46.85 7.36 25.30
CA TYR A 768 45.69 8.25 25.38
C TYR A 768 45.68 9.14 26.62
N ASP A 769 45.20 10.37 26.46
CA ASP A 769 44.64 11.19 27.53
C ASP A 769 43.21 10.70 27.82
N VAL A 770 42.86 10.52 29.09
CA VAL A 770 41.49 10.22 29.53
C VAL A 770 40.90 11.50 30.11
N LEU A 771 39.83 11.98 29.49
CA LEU A 771 39.22 13.28 29.78
C LEU A 771 37.73 13.10 30.11
N GLN A 772 37.22 14.01 30.92
CA GLN A 772 35.84 14.02 31.36
C GLN A 772 35.24 15.39 31.05
N ASP A 773 34.09 15.42 30.38
CA ASP A 773 33.38 16.64 30.01
C ASP A 773 31.86 16.44 30.17
N LYS A 774 31.07 17.48 29.93
CA LYS A 774 29.62 17.49 30.09
C LYS A 774 28.91 17.86 28.81
N VAL A 775 27.78 17.20 28.56
CA VAL A 775 26.88 17.49 27.44
C VAL A 775 26.43 18.96 27.54
N GLN A 776 26.73 19.74 26.50
CA GLN A 776 26.35 21.13 26.35
C GLN A 776 25.06 21.29 25.55
N PHE A 777 24.48 22.49 25.52
CA PHE A 777 23.31 22.77 24.68
C PHE A 777 23.58 22.51 23.18
N LEU A 778 24.77 22.83 22.68
CA LEU A 778 25.13 22.58 21.27
C LEU A 778 25.15 21.08 20.92
N ASP A 779 25.41 20.21 21.90
CA ASP A 779 25.43 18.76 21.71
C ASP A 779 24.04 18.15 21.50
N THR A 780 22.99 18.94 21.79
CA THR A 780 21.59 18.58 21.58
C THR A 780 21.06 19.02 20.22
N LEU A 781 21.85 19.82 19.48
CA LEU A 781 21.44 20.38 18.19
C LEU A 781 21.92 19.52 17.01
N GLY A 782 21.06 19.43 15.99
CA GLY A 782 21.41 18.89 14.68
C GLY A 782 20.92 19.79 13.55
N ALA A 783 21.55 19.65 12.39
CA ALA A 783 21.17 20.32 11.15
C ALA A 783 21.36 19.35 9.98
N LYS A 784 20.49 19.45 8.98
CA LYS A 784 20.55 18.64 7.76
C LYS A 784 20.10 19.50 6.58
N ALA A 785 20.76 19.33 5.44
CA ALA A 785 20.37 19.92 4.18
C ALA A 785 20.43 18.87 3.08
N ARG A 786 19.45 18.86 2.18
CA ARG A 786 19.34 17.96 1.03
C ARG A 786 18.91 18.76 -0.20
N LEU A 787 19.63 18.56 -1.30
CA LEU A 787 19.30 19.09 -2.61
C LEU A 787 19.13 17.93 -3.58
N THR A 788 18.00 17.87 -4.28
CA THR A 788 17.82 17.01 -5.44
C THR A 788 17.52 17.84 -6.69
N TYR A 789 18.03 17.39 -7.83
CA TYR A 789 17.80 18.04 -9.11
C TYR A 789 17.55 17.03 -10.21
N ASP A 790 16.41 17.15 -10.89
CA ASP A 790 15.96 16.23 -11.94
C ASP A 790 16.16 16.82 -13.34
N MET A 791 17.09 16.26 -14.11
CA MET A 791 17.36 16.66 -15.49
C MET A 791 16.66 15.77 -16.52
N GLY A 792 15.81 14.82 -16.10
CA GLY A 792 15.23 13.75 -16.91
C GLY A 792 16.06 12.48 -16.78
N PRO A 793 16.89 12.11 -17.79
CA PRO A 793 17.75 10.92 -17.71
C PRO A 793 18.89 11.03 -16.69
N VAL A 794 19.04 12.15 -15.98
CA VAL A 794 20.02 12.31 -14.89
C VAL A 794 19.36 12.97 -13.70
N ARG A 795 19.41 12.34 -12.52
CA ARG A 795 18.91 12.89 -11.27
C ARG A 795 20.05 12.93 -10.25
N TRP A 796 20.28 14.06 -9.60
CA TRP A 796 21.36 14.25 -8.62
C TRP A 796 20.83 14.36 -7.19
N LEU A 797 21.65 13.92 -6.23
CA LEU A 797 21.46 14.09 -4.79
C LEU A 797 22.73 14.68 -4.17
N VAL A 798 22.59 15.76 -3.41
CA VAL A 798 23.61 16.25 -2.47
C VAL A 798 22.96 16.37 -1.10
N GLN A 799 23.56 15.76 -0.07
CA GLN A 799 23.13 15.89 1.32
C GLN A 799 24.32 16.17 2.22
N SER A 800 24.10 16.95 3.28
CA SER A 800 25.04 17.05 4.39
C SER A 800 24.30 17.25 5.72
N SER A 801 24.93 16.81 6.81
CA SER A 801 24.40 16.94 8.16
C SER A 801 25.49 17.25 9.18
N PHE A 802 25.06 17.82 10.30
CA PHE A 802 25.83 17.95 11.53
C PHE A 802 24.93 17.57 12.70
N ARG A 803 25.45 16.79 13.66
CA ARG A 803 24.69 16.28 14.80
C ARG A 803 25.57 16.29 16.04
N GLY A 804 25.18 17.11 17.02
CA GLY A 804 25.79 17.15 18.34
C GLY A 804 25.76 15.79 19.07
N LEU A 805 26.52 15.65 20.16
CA LEU A 805 26.81 14.35 20.78
C LEU A 805 25.56 13.50 21.09
N VAL A 806 24.47 14.12 21.53
CA VAL A 806 23.20 13.45 21.89
C VAL A 806 22.06 13.73 20.91
N ALA A 807 22.37 14.31 19.75
CA ALA A 807 21.40 14.77 18.75
C ALA A 807 20.82 13.63 17.88
N ASP A 808 20.36 12.56 18.52
CA ASP A 808 19.79 11.36 17.87
C ASP A 808 18.48 11.70 17.12
N SER A 809 18.33 11.16 15.90
CA SER A 809 17.10 11.15 15.10
C SER A 809 16.72 9.73 14.68
N GLY A 810 15.70 9.57 13.84
CA GLY A 810 15.45 8.29 13.18
C GLY A 810 16.40 8.00 12.01
N PRO A 811 16.48 6.73 11.57
CA PRO A 811 17.19 6.35 10.34
C PRO A 811 16.46 6.88 9.10
N GLU A 812 17.16 7.02 7.98
CA GLU A 812 16.56 7.41 6.69
C GLU A 812 15.82 6.24 6.05
N GLN A 813 14.51 6.39 5.83
CA GLN A 813 13.62 5.26 5.53
C GLN A 813 13.19 5.21 4.06
N GLY A 814 12.69 6.33 3.52
CA GLY A 814 12.34 6.44 2.11
C GLY A 814 13.53 6.29 1.15
N ASN A 815 13.25 5.91 -0.09
CA ASN A 815 14.23 5.88 -1.17
C ASN A 815 14.45 7.29 -1.72
N ILE A 816 15.70 7.76 -1.75
CA ILE A 816 16.04 9.10 -2.27
C ILE A 816 16.53 8.95 -3.71
N ILE A 817 15.70 9.35 -4.67
CA ILE A 817 15.86 9.23 -6.14
C ILE A 817 16.05 7.81 -6.72
N THR A 818 16.66 6.88 -5.98
CA THR A 818 16.79 5.45 -6.34
C THR A 818 16.92 4.57 -5.09
N GLY A 819 17.03 3.25 -5.26
CA GLY A 819 16.97 2.25 -4.18
C GLY A 819 18.25 2.06 -3.35
N TRP A 820 19.02 3.12 -3.10
CA TRP A 820 20.33 3.04 -2.42
C TRP A 820 20.26 2.47 -0.99
N SER A 821 21.23 1.62 -0.67
CA SER A 821 21.41 0.96 0.63
C SER A 821 22.48 1.64 1.52
N LEU A 822 23.41 2.42 0.95
CA LEU A 822 24.38 3.19 1.72
C LEU A 822 23.77 4.54 2.14
N ARG A 823 23.42 4.65 3.43
CA ARG A 823 22.75 5.80 4.03
C ARG A 823 23.51 6.30 5.26
N GLU A 824 23.40 7.60 5.52
CA GLU A 824 23.89 8.25 6.74
C GLU A 824 23.26 7.64 8.02
N SER A 825 24.04 7.51 9.10
CA SER A 825 23.50 7.18 10.42
C SER A 825 22.47 8.21 10.92
N GLY A 826 21.43 7.73 11.60
CA GLY A 826 20.46 8.58 12.30
C GLY A 826 20.92 9.06 13.68
N ARG A 827 22.01 8.51 14.24
CA ARG A 827 22.51 8.82 15.60
C ARG A 827 23.11 10.22 15.70
N GLY A 828 23.27 10.71 16.93
CA GLY A 828 24.07 11.89 17.24
C GLY A 828 25.59 11.67 17.06
N ASN A 829 26.39 12.65 17.48
CA ASN A 829 27.86 12.61 17.51
C ASN A 829 28.53 12.44 16.13
N HIS A 830 28.05 13.07 15.04
CA HIS A 830 28.79 13.08 13.76
C HIS A 830 28.49 14.28 12.87
N TYR A 831 29.34 14.48 11.86
CA TYR A 831 29.00 15.23 10.65
C TYR A 831 29.08 14.30 9.44
N ALA A 832 28.29 14.57 8.41
CA ALA A 832 28.27 13.75 7.19
C ALA A 832 28.08 14.58 5.91
N GLY A 833 28.50 14.00 4.80
CA GLY A 833 28.24 14.45 3.44
C GLY A 833 27.96 13.24 2.54
N GLN A 834 26.92 13.33 1.71
CA GLN A 834 26.53 12.31 0.76
C GLN A 834 26.31 12.93 -0.62
N LEU A 835 26.87 12.29 -1.65
CA LEU A 835 26.75 12.68 -3.05
C LEU A 835 26.34 11.46 -3.86
N GLY A 836 25.29 11.58 -4.66
CA GLY A 836 24.87 10.52 -5.56
C GLY A 836 24.22 11.03 -6.84
N ALA A 837 24.14 10.18 -7.84
CA ALA A 837 23.39 10.43 -9.07
C ALA A 837 22.71 9.16 -9.57
N ALA A 838 21.57 9.27 -10.24
CA ALA A 838 20.94 8.20 -10.99
C ALA A 838 20.93 8.56 -12.49
N LEU A 839 21.59 7.73 -13.30
CA LEU A 839 21.82 7.94 -14.74
C LEU A 839 21.02 6.90 -15.54
N GLN A 840 20.06 7.33 -16.36
CA GLN A 840 19.20 6.46 -17.15
C GLN A 840 19.69 6.33 -18.60
N PHE A 841 19.87 5.09 -19.05
CA PHE A 841 20.32 4.70 -20.38
C PHE A 841 19.35 3.66 -20.96
N GLY A 842 18.19 4.12 -21.46
CA GLY A 842 17.09 3.24 -21.85
C GLY A 842 16.61 2.42 -20.66
N SER A 843 16.65 1.09 -20.76
CA SER A 843 16.29 0.14 -19.69
C SER A 843 17.35 -0.04 -18.59
N ILE A 844 18.52 0.60 -18.68
CA ILE A 844 19.57 0.49 -17.66
C ILE A 844 19.67 1.79 -16.86
N GLN A 845 19.62 1.70 -15.53
CA GLN A 845 19.96 2.80 -14.62
C GLN A 845 21.30 2.50 -13.94
N VAL A 846 22.23 3.46 -13.96
CA VAL A 846 23.50 3.40 -13.23
C VAL A 846 23.51 4.50 -12.17
N SER A 847 23.64 4.10 -10.91
CA SER A 847 23.41 4.99 -9.77
C SER A 847 24.56 4.94 -8.75
N PRO A 848 25.65 5.70 -8.96
CA PRO A 848 26.72 5.84 -7.97
C PRO A 848 26.31 6.72 -6.78
N ASN A 849 26.78 6.34 -5.59
CA ASN A 849 26.56 7.04 -4.32
C ASN A 849 27.85 6.98 -3.47
N VAL A 850 28.18 8.08 -2.80
CA VAL A 850 29.35 8.20 -1.91
C VAL A 850 28.90 8.86 -0.61
N LEU A 851 29.24 8.24 0.51
CA LEU A 851 28.98 8.72 1.86
C LEU A 851 30.31 8.94 2.59
N TYR A 852 30.52 10.13 3.14
CA TYR A 852 31.53 10.34 4.18
C TYR A 852 30.84 10.77 5.46
N GLN A 853 31.12 10.08 6.55
CA GLN A 853 30.68 10.45 7.90
C GLN A 853 31.82 10.25 8.90
N ARG A 854 31.91 11.14 9.89
CA ARG A 854 32.92 11.06 10.94
C ARG A 854 32.36 11.53 12.29
N PRO A 855 32.64 10.80 13.38
CA PRO A 855 32.15 11.21 14.68
C PRO A 855 32.87 12.46 15.20
N LEU A 856 32.17 13.27 16.01
CA LEU A 856 32.76 14.45 16.66
C LEU A 856 33.76 14.02 17.74
N ILE A 857 33.38 13.01 18.52
CA ILE A 857 34.23 12.31 19.49
C ILE A 857 34.27 10.83 19.11
N GLY A 858 35.46 10.32 18.80
CA GLY A 858 35.69 8.91 18.43
C GLY A 858 35.35 7.91 19.54
N PRO A 859 35.33 6.59 19.23
CA PRO A 859 35.05 5.53 20.21
C PRO A 859 36.13 5.48 21.31
N ASN A 860 35.77 5.00 22.49
CA ASN A 860 36.76 4.80 23.57
C ASN A 860 37.56 3.50 23.34
N PRO A 861 38.89 3.51 23.50
CA PRO A 861 39.72 2.31 23.52
C PRO A 861 39.49 1.52 24.82
N THR A 862 39.87 0.24 24.81
CA THR A 862 39.94 -0.58 26.02
C THR A 862 41.29 -0.35 26.72
N ILE A 863 41.26 0.20 27.93
CA ILE A 863 42.42 0.38 28.81
C ILE A 863 42.12 -0.34 30.12
N SER A 864 42.94 -1.32 30.49
CA SER A 864 42.75 -2.09 31.73
C SER A 864 42.87 -1.23 32.98
N ASP A 865 42.11 -1.58 34.03
CA ASP A 865 42.32 -1.08 35.38
C ASP A 865 43.75 -1.38 35.88
N ALA A 866 44.32 -0.49 36.69
CA ALA A 866 45.63 -0.69 37.31
C ALA A 866 45.63 -0.29 38.78
N TYR A 867 46.35 -1.03 39.61
CA TYR A 867 46.57 -0.71 41.02
C TYR A 867 48.07 -0.67 41.30
N ASP A 868 48.54 0.42 41.90
CA ASP A 868 49.93 0.56 42.35
C ASP A 868 50.01 0.23 43.86
N PRO A 869 50.59 -0.92 44.26
CA PRO A 869 50.73 -1.27 45.67
C PRO A 869 51.70 -0.36 46.45
N GLY A 870 52.58 0.38 45.76
CA GLY A 870 53.56 1.26 46.38
C GLY A 870 52.97 2.60 46.84
N SER A 871 52.02 3.15 46.07
CA SER A 871 51.27 4.37 46.44
C SER A 871 49.88 4.11 47.01
N GLY A 872 49.35 2.90 46.83
CA GLY A 872 47.96 2.55 47.17
C GLY A 872 46.92 3.13 46.20
N MET A 873 47.33 3.73 45.08
CA MET A 873 46.42 4.34 44.12
C MET A 873 45.80 3.29 43.17
N TYR A 874 44.48 3.40 42.99
CA TYR A 874 43.73 2.69 41.97
C TYR A 874 43.45 3.62 40.78
N TYR A 875 43.74 3.14 39.58
CA TYR A 875 43.49 3.79 38.31
C TYR A 875 42.39 3.02 37.58
N ALA A 876 41.24 3.66 37.40
CA ALA A 876 40.11 3.06 36.69
C ALA A 876 40.42 2.87 35.21
N GLY A 877 40.12 1.70 34.68
CA GLY A 877 40.23 1.41 33.26
C GLY A 877 39.25 2.24 32.43
N VAL A 878 39.53 2.35 31.14
CA VAL A 878 38.59 2.90 30.15
C VAL A 878 37.99 1.73 29.37
N ARG A 879 36.68 1.77 29.18
CA ARG A 879 35.94 0.78 28.40
C ARG A 879 35.27 1.48 27.21
N PRO A 880 35.02 0.76 26.11
CA PRO A 880 34.14 1.23 25.04
C PRO A 880 32.78 1.62 25.64
N ARG A 881 32.19 2.72 25.18
CA ARG A 881 30.91 3.24 25.73
C ARG A 881 29.75 2.31 25.42
N SER A 882 28.63 2.47 26.13
CA SER A 882 27.42 1.68 25.91
C SER A 882 26.17 2.56 25.90
N VAL A 883 25.26 2.28 24.96
CA VAL A 883 23.94 2.92 24.86
C VAL A 883 23.07 2.76 26.12
N LEU A 884 23.40 1.81 27.01
CA LEU A 884 22.67 1.59 28.26
C LEU A 884 23.00 2.61 29.35
N VAL A 885 24.24 3.13 29.39
CA VAL A 885 24.76 3.91 30.53
C VAL A 885 25.41 5.23 30.16
N ASP A 886 26.02 5.35 28.98
CA ASP A 886 26.68 6.58 28.54
C ASP A 886 25.69 7.59 27.94
N SER A 887 26.10 8.85 27.86
CA SER A 887 25.30 9.91 27.22
C SER A 887 25.16 9.71 25.70
N PHE A 888 26.19 9.14 25.07
CA PHE A 888 26.26 8.81 23.64
C PHE A 888 27.27 7.67 23.38
N SER A 889 27.23 7.10 22.18
CA SER A 889 28.14 6.03 21.72
C SER A 889 28.42 6.12 20.22
N VAL A 890 29.57 5.62 19.78
CA VAL A 890 29.96 5.48 18.37
C VAL A 890 29.71 4.05 17.90
N LEU A 891 28.66 3.82 17.12
CA LEU A 891 28.28 2.53 16.54
C LEU A 891 28.26 2.60 15.01
N ASP A 892 27.08 2.79 14.42
CA ASP A 892 26.87 2.99 12.98
C ASP A 892 27.23 4.40 12.49
N ASN A 893 27.42 5.35 13.42
CA ASN A 893 28.02 6.68 13.22
C ASN A 893 29.57 6.69 13.28
N ARG A 894 30.23 5.51 13.26
CA ARG A 894 31.71 5.42 13.20
C ARG A 894 32.27 6.03 11.91
N GLU A 895 33.54 6.44 11.95
CA GLU A 895 34.21 7.04 10.79
C GLU A 895 34.14 6.06 9.61
N THR A 896 33.49 6.52 8.53
CA THR A 896 33.18 5.70 7.37
C THR A 896 33.31 6.53 6.11
N LEU A 897 34.15 6.08 5.18
CA LEU A 897 34.11 6.47 3.77
C LEU A 897 33.49 5.31 2.98
N GLY A 898 32.22 5.46 2.63
CA GLY A 898 31.46 4.48 1.87
C GLY A 898 31.31 4.86 0.40
N GLY A 899 31.38 3.86 -0.47
CA GLY A 899 31.01 3.96 -1.87
C GLY A 899 30.00 2.88 -2.22
N GLU A 900 29.00 3.23 -3.02
CA GLU A 900 27.95 2.36 -3.53
C GLU A 900 27.81 2.55 -5.04
N LEU A 901 27.70 1.45 -5.78
CA LEU A 901 27.34 1.45 -7.19
C LEU A 901 26.14 0.53 -7.40
N LEU A 902 25.00 1.14 -7.69
CA LEU A 902 23.76 0.44 -7.95
C LEU A 902 23.47 0.43 -9.47
N ILE A 903 23.38 -0.74 -10.07
CA ILE A 903 23.03 -0.91 -11.50
C ILE A 903 21.69 -1.63 -11.58
N THR A 904 20.67 -0.97 -12.14
CA THR A 904 19.34 -1.55 -12.37
C THR A 904 19.16 -1.82 -13.86
N PHE A 905 18.63 -2.99 -14.22
CA PHE A 905 18.07 -3.29 -15.54
C PHE A 905 16.57 -3.53 -15.38
N ASP A 906 15.76 -2.70 -16.02
CA ASP A 906 14.30 -2.71 -15.97
C ASP A 906 13.78 -2.31 -17.36
N PRO A 907 13.20 -3.26 -18.14
CA PRO A 907 12.63 -2.99 -19.45
C PRO A 907 11.18 -2.47 -19.40
N THR A 908 10.51 -2.48 -18.24
CA THR A 908 9.08 -2.19 -18.06
C THR A 908 8.86 -1.17 -16.94
N PRO A 909 9.26 0.10 -17.14
CA PRO A 909 9.20 1.15 -16.11
C PRO A 909 7.78 1.60 -15.70
N GLY A 910 6.74 0.83 -16.04
CA GLY A 910 5.38 0.99 -15.52
C GLY A 910 5.25 0.48 -14.07
N THR A 911 6.15 -0.41 -13.64
CA THR A 911 6.40 -0.69 -12.23
C THR A 911 7.82 -0.21 -11.88
N TRP A 912 8.07 0.10 -10.60
CA TRP A 912 9.38 0.59 -10.17
C TRP A 912 10.11 -0.51 -9.42
N PHE A 913 11.24 -0.98 -9.97
CA PHE A 913 12.03 -2.06 -9.40
C PHE A 913 12.42 -1.87 -7.91
N TRP A 914 12.50 -0.63 -7.43
CA TRP A 914 12.84 -0.32 -6.03
C TRP A 914 11.64 -0.17 -5.09
N SER A 915 10.41 -0.44 -5.56
CA SER A 915 9.24 -0.62 -4.70
C SER A 915 9.46 -1.73 -3.66
N TRP A 916 8.87 -1.56 -2.48
CA TRP A 916 9.04 -2.48 -1.34
C TRP A 916 8.46 -3.89 -1.61
N ASP A 917 7.47 -3.96 -2.50
CA ASP A 917 6.71 -5.14 -2.91
C ASP A 917 7.14 -5.69 -4.29
N ARG A 918 8.31 -5.31 -4.83
CA ARG A 918 8.77 -5.67 -6.21
C ARG A 918 8.57 -7.15 -6.53
N ASP A 919 8.79 -8.05 -5.57
CA ASP A 919 8.76 -9.50 -5.78
C ASP A 919 7.39 -9.95 -6.31
N MET A 920 6.31 -9.22 -5.99
CA MET A 920 4.96 -9.41 -6.52
C MET A 920 4.51 -8.30 -7.49
N ARG A 921 4.99 -7.06 -7.32
CA ARG A 921 4.60 -5.90 -8.16
C ARG A 921 5.27 -5.89 -9.54
N GLU A 922 6.54 -6.22 -9.62
CA GLU A 922 7.36 -6.09 -10.85
C GLU A 922 6.81 -6.95 -11.98
N ASP A 923 6.61 -6.35 -13.16
CA ASP A 923 5.94 -6.94 -14.32
C ASP A 923 6.90 -7.34 -15.46
N ALA A 924 8.18 -6.96 -15.37
CA ALA A 924 9.19 -7.30 -16.36
C ALA A 924 9.28 -8.80 -16.68
N PRO A 925 9.47 -9.19 -17.96
CA PRO A 925 9.90 -10.54 -18.31
C PRO A 925 11.21 -10.93 -17.61
N PHE A 926 12.09 -9.94 -17.40
CA PHE A 926 13.28 -10.01 -16.54
C PHE A 926 13.73 -8.61 -16.15
N ALA A 927 13.91 -8.37 -14.85
CA ALA A 927 14.51 -7.17 -14.26
C ALA A 927 15.53 -7.55 -13.17
N ALA A 928 16.53 -6.72 -12.97
CA ALA A 928 17.65 -7.01 -12.06
C ALA A 928 18.23 -5.74 -11.43
N GLY A 929 18.70 -5.85 -10.18
CA GLY A 929 19.42 -4.79 -9.48
C GLY A 929 20.69 -5.33 -8.84
N LEU A 930 21.84 -4.91 -9.35
CA LEU A 930 23.16 -5.20 -8.79
C LEU A 930 23.60 -4.03 -7.91
N ASP A 931 23.61 -4.23 -6.59
CA ASP A 931 24.12 -3.29 -5.58
C ASP A 931 25.52 -3.73 -5.14
N ILE A 932 26.50 -2.83 -5.22
CA ILE A 932 27.89 -3.05 -4.78
C ILE A 932 28.25 -1.98 -3.76
N VAL A 933 28.40 -2.35 -2.49
CA VAL A 933 28.72 -1.44 -1.40
C VAL A 933 30.08 -1.76 -0.80
N TYR A 934 30.92 -0.73 -0.65
CA TYR A 934 32.20 -0.76 0.08
C TYR A 934 32.18 0.28 1.20
N ARG A 935 32.73 -0.05 2.36
CA ARG A 935 32.86 0.84 3.53
C ARG A 935 34.29 0.77 4.06
N HIS A 936 35.07 1.81 3.83
CA HIS A 936 36.34 2.02 4.52
C HIS A 936 36.06 2.52 5.94
N GLN A 937 36.51 1.79 6.96
CA GLN A 937 36.19 2.08 8.37
C GLN A 937 37.46 2.02 9.23
N PRO A 938 38.24 3.12 9.26
CA PRO A 938 39.56 3.17 9.90
C PRO A 938 39.50 3.18 11.43
N THR A 939 38.30 3.28 12.03
CA THR A 939 38.09 3.26 13.47
C THR A 939 37.29 2.04 13.92
N SER A 940 37.52 1.61 15.17
CA SER A 940 36.65 0.67 15.88
C SER A 940 35.26 1.29 16.14
N ARG A 941 34.46 0.65 16.98
CA ARG A 941 33.22 1.17 17.57
C ARG A 941 33.25 1.06 19.10
N ASP A 942 32.31 1.74 19.73
CA ASP A 942 31.93 1.52 21.13
C ASP A 942 31.19 0.17 21.28
N ALA A 943 30.87 -0.25 22.51
CA ALA A 943 30.33 -1.58 22.79
C ALA A 943 28.90 -1.75 22.25
N GLY A 944 28.70 -2.86 21.52
CA GLY A 944 27.37 -3.38 21.24
C GLY A 944 26.66 -3.91 22.50
N ILE A 945 25.39 -4.27 22.36
CA ILE A 945 24.58 -4.87 23.43
C ILE A 945 24.30 -6.33 23.09
N ALA A 946 24.44 -7.21 24.07
CA ALA A 946 23.91 -8.56 24.06
C ALA A 946 22.59 -8.62 24.84
N ILE A 947 21.68 -9.46 24.40
CA ILE A 947 20.47 -9.83 25.13
C ILE A 947 20.64 -11.30 25.52
N LEU A 948 20.59 -11.58 26.81
CA LEU A 948 20.80 -12.92 27.35
C LEU A 948 19.50 -13.72 27.33
N ALA A 949 19.59 -15.03 27.55
CA ALA A 949 18.45 -15.95 27.49
C ALA A 949 17.38 -15.70 28.58
N ASP A 950 17.69 -14.89 29.60
CA ASP A 950 16.74 -14.42 30.62
C ASP A 950 16.05 -13.08 30.25
N GLY A 951 16.37 -12.52 29.07
CA GLY A 951 15.90 -11.21 28.61
C GLY A 951 16.68 -10.02 29.17
N SER A 952 17.74 -10.25 29.97
CA SER A 952 18.60 -9.19 30.47
C SER A 952 19.49 -8.60 29.36
N THR A 953 19.73 -7.30 29.41
CA THR A 953 20.56 -6.57 28.43
C THR A 953 21.92 -6.23 29.04
N ILE A 954 23.02 -6.64 28.40
CA ILE A 954 24.37 -6.34 28.86
C ILE A 954 25.19 -5.66 27.75
N ALA A 955 26.07 -4.73 28.14
CA ALA A 955 27.11 -4.21 27.23
C ALA A 955 28.25 -5.21 27.10
N PHE A 956 28.80 -5.36 25.90
CA PHE A 956 30.04 -6.12 25.73
C PHE A 956 31.23 -5.45 26.43
N GLY A 957 32.23 -6.25 26.82
CA GLY A 957 33.45 -5.74 27.46
C GLY A 957 34.43 -5.11 26.45
N SER A 958 34.27 -5.44 25.18
CA SER A 958 35.11 -4.95 24.08
C SER A 958 34.30 -4.76 22.79
N ALA A 959 34.98 -4.38 21.70
CA ALA A 959 34.37 -4.13 20.39
C ALA A 959 35.32 -4.57 19.26
N PRO A 960 34.81 -4.85 18.04
CA PRO A 960 35.61 -5.43 16.97
C PRO A 960 36.59 -4.41 16.41
N VAL A 961 37.81 -4.86 16.11
CA VAL A 961 38.86 -4.01 15.52
C VAL A 961 38.41 -3.34 14.22
N ALA A 962 39.01 -2.19 13.89
CA ALA A 962 38.77 -1.49 12.62
C ALA A 962 39.03 -2.42 11.42
N ARG A 963 38.05 -2.53 10.52
CA ARG A 963 38.11 -3.31 9.27
C ARG A 963 37.22 -2.67 8.24
N ASP A 964 37.63 -2.78 6.98
CA ASP A 964 36.79 -2.42 5.85
C ASP A 964 35.77 -3.53 5.58
N GLU A 965 34.52 -3.14 5.31
CA GLU A 965 33.41 -4.05 5.01
C GLU A 965 32.93 -3.84 3.58
N TRP A 966 32.51 -4.92 2.92
CA TRP A 966 31.90 -4.81 1.59
C TRP A 966 30.85 -5.89 1.37
N GLU A 967 29.85 -5.60 0.56
CA GLU A 967 28.84 -6.57 0.12
C GLU A 967 28.37 -6.23 -1.29
N THR A 968 28.28 -7.25 -2.14
CA THR A 968 27.65 -7.19 -3.45
C THR A 968 26.39 -8.03 -3.40
N SER A 969 25.25 -7.47 -3.79
CA SER A 969 23.98 -8.19 -3.90
C SER A 969 23.36 -8.02 -5.29
N LEU A 970 22.83 -9.09 -5.85
CA LEU A 970 22.09 -9.13 -7.10
C LEU A 970 20.67 -9.56 -6.81
N ARG A 971 19.74 -8.62 -6.88
CA ARG A 971 18.29 -8.85 -6.79
C ARG A 971 17.73 -9.10 -8.18
N LEU A 972 16.84 -10.07 -8.32
CA LEU A 972 16.29 -10.53 -9.59
C LEU A 972 14.77 -10.66 -9.46
N VAL A 973 14.04 -10.26 -10.49
CA VAL A 973 12.64 -10.64 -10.72
C VAL A 973 12.48 -10.98 -12.21
N GLY A 974 11.64 -11.94 -12.55
CA GLY A 974 11.35 -12.26 -13.94
C GLY A 974 10.02 -12.97 -14.10
N ASN A 975 9.25 -12.51 -15.08
CA ASN A 975 7.97 -13.08 -15.49
C ASN A 975 8.09 -13.67 -16.91
N PRO A 976 8.91 -14.72 -17.16
CA PRO A 976 9.15 -15.27 -18.50
C PRO A 976 7.88 -15.82 -19.17
N THR A 977 6.83 -16.10 -18.39
CA THR A 977 5.46 -16.36 -18.87
C THR A 977 4.46 -15.82 -17.83
N GLN A 978 3.21 -15.57 -18.22
CA GLN A 978 2.12 -15.17 -17.28
C GLN A 978 1.86 -16.16 -16.13
N ARG A 979 2.38 -17.40 -16.25
CA ARG A 979 2.21 -18.48 -15.27
C ARG A 979 3.42 -18.67 -14.35
N LEU A 980 4.61 -18.21 -14.76
CA LEU A 980 5.86 -18.42 -14.03
C LEU A 980 6.47 -17.08 -13.62
N ARG A 981 6.57 -16.86 -12.31
CA ARG A 981 7.28 -15.75 -11.69
C ARG A 981 8.50 -16.28 -10.94
N LEU A 982 9.67 -15.70 -11.21
CA LEU A 982 10.94 -16.00 -10.57
C LEU A 982 11.40 -14.76 -9.81
N TYR A 983 11.85 -14.89 -8.57
CA TYR A 983 12.41 -13.77 -7.81
C TYR A 983 13.45 -14.24 -6.79
N GLY A 984 14.40 -13.39 -6.43
CA GLY A 984 15.42 -13.75 -5.45
C GLY A 984 16.54 -12.74 -5.30
N THR A 985 17.43 -13.01 -4.34
CA THR A 985 18.65 -12.25 -4.07
C THR A 985 19.85 -13.21 -3.96
N VAL A 986 20.91 -12.92 -4.71
CA VAL A 986 22.24 -13.52 -4.53
C VAL A 986 23.12 -12.49 -3.85
N TYR A 987 23.97 -12.89 -2.91
CA TYR A 987 24.89 -11.98 -2.22
C TYR A 987 26.25 -12.62 -1.94
N VAL A 988 27.28 -11.78 -1.86
CA VAL A 988 28.63 -12.13 -1.41
C VAL A 988 29.26 -10.91 -0.73
N GLY A 989 29.94 -11.11 0.39
CA GLY A 989 30.52 -10.00 1.14
C GLY A 989 31.48 -10.38 2.27
N SER A 990 32.09 -9.35 2.84
CA SER A 990 33.00 -9.41 3.98
C SER A 990 32.50 -8.47 5.08
N GLN A 991 31.92 -9.02 6.16
CA GLN A 991 31.27 -8.23 7.23
C GLN A 991 31.79 -8.64 8.63
N GLN A 992 31.68 -7.73 9.61
CA GLN A 992 31.95 -8.00 11.02
C GLN A 992 30.66 -8.24 11.83
N SER A 993 30.80 -8.99 12.93
CA SER A 993 29.80 -9.03 14.00
C SER A 993 29.62 -7.65 14.65
N SER A 994 28.41 -7.35 15.13
CA SER A 994 28.09 -6.15 15.92
C SER A 994 28.40 -6.27 17.42
N GLY A 995 28.74 -7.47 17.91
CA GLY A 995 29.20 -7.71 19.28
C GLY A 995 30.70 -7.46 19.42
N GLU A 996 31.41 -8.32 20.18
CA GLU A 996 32.83 -8.10 20.50
C GLU A 996 33.85 -8.90 19.67
N ASP A 997 33.42 -9.91 18.92
CA ASP A 997 34.33 -10.77 18.16
C ASP A 997 35.02 -10.00 17.01
N SER A 998 36.35 -10.08 16.99
CA SER A 998 37.22 -9.50 15.95
C SER A 998 37.19 -10.24 14.61
N ARG A 999 36.64 -11.47 14.56
CA ARG A 999 36.58 -12.32 13.36
C ARG A 999 35.61 -11.73 12.32
N GLN A 1000 36.17 -11.21 11.24
CA GLN A 1000 35.45 -10.86 10.02
C GLN A 1000 35.06 -12.13 9.25
N ILE A 1001 33.84 -12.18 8.71
CA ILE A 1001 33.32 -13.35 7.99
C ILE A 1001 33.24 -13.07 6.48
N HIS A 1002 33.52 -14.09 5.67
CA HIS A 1002 33.34 -14.05 4.22
C HIS A 1002 32.11 -14.89 3.85
N ARG A 1003 30.97 -14.22 3.73
CA ARG A 1003 29.66 -14.83 3.51
C ARG A 1003 29.27 -14.82 2.04
N PHE A 1004 28.55 -15.84 1.59
CA PHE A 1004 27.83 -15.81 0.31
C PHE A 1004 26.57 -16.65 0.37
N GLY A 1005 25.57 -16.27 -0.41
CA GLY A 1005 24.30 -16.98 -0.44
C GLY A 1005 23.37 -16.61 -1.59
N LEU A 1006 22.30 -17.39 -1.68
CA LEU A 1006 21.19 -17.24 -2.60
C LEU A 1006 19.91 -17.55 -1.83
N ASP A 1007 18.99 -16.60 -1.80
CA ASP A 1007 17.59 -16.80 -1.40
C ASP A 1007 16.73 -16.58 -2.65
N GLY A 1008 15.98 -17.59 -3.11
CA GLY A 1008 15.29 -17.54 -4.40
C GLY A 1008 14.00 -18.35 -4.44
N SER A 1009 13.05 -17.91 -5.26
CA SER A 1009 11.71 -18.47 -5.37
C SER A 1009 11.25 -18.59 -6.82
N ALA A 1010 10.52 -19.66 -7.12
CA ALA A 1010 9.84 -19.90 -8.38
C ALA A 1010 8.36 -20.21 -8.10
N LEU A 1011 7.47 -19.33 -8.56
CA LEU A 1011 6.02 -19.46 -8.44
C LEU A 1011 5.44 -19.82 -9.81
N TYR A 1012 4.93 -21.04 -9.95
CA TYR A 1012 4.20 -21.52 -11.11
C TYR A 1012 2.71 -21.64 -10.79
N ASP A 1013 1.94 -20.64 -11.21
CA ASP A 1013 0.57 -20.37 -10.77
C ASP A 1013 0.40 -20.42 -9.24
N THR A 1014 -0.01 -21.57 -8.69
CA THR A 1014 -0.20 -21.77 -7.24
C THR A 1014 0.85 -22.69 -6.61
N LEU A 1015 1.80 -23.21 -7.38
CA LEU A 1015 2.93 -24.01 -6.91
C LEU A 1015 4.14 -23.09 -6.67
N LEU A 1016 4.56 -22.96 -5.42
CA LEU A 1016 5.74 -22.20 -5.00
C LEU A 1016 6.88 -23.16 -4.63
N LEU A 1017 8.05 -22.95 -5.21
CA LEU A 1017 9.32 -23.52 -4.76
C LEU A 1017 10.21 -22.38 -4.27
N ALA A 1018 10.51 -22.32 -2.97
CA ALA A 1018 11.52 -21.44 -2.40
C ALA A 1018 12.77 -22.23 -1.99
N ALA A 1019 13.94 -21.63 -2.14
CA ALA A 1019 15.23 -22.22 -1.83
C ALA A 1019 16.16 -21.20 -1.17
N GLN A 1020 16.94 -21.66 -0.19
CA GLN A 1020 17.94 -20.90 0.55
C GLN A 1020 19.25 -21.66 0.54
N LEU A 1021 20.32 -21.02 0.09
CA LEU A 1021 21.68 -21.57 0.06
C LEU A 1021 22.58 -20.54 0.72
N ARG A 1022 23.18 -20.84 1.89
CA ARG A 1022 24.06 -19.90 2.61
C ARG A 1022 25.34 -20.60 3.05
N PHE A 1023 26.46 -19.90 2.92
CA PHE A 1023 27.80 -20.45 3.14
C PHE A 1023 28.64 -19.48 3.96
N ASN A 1024 29.28 -20.00 5.02
CA ASN A 1024 30.03 -19.22 6.02
C ASN A 1024 29.24 -18.02 6.56
N ASP A 1025 27.93 -18.22 6.77
CA ASP A 1025 26.98 -17.14 7.07
C ASP A 1025 26.39 -17.29 8.47
N TRP A 1026 25.89 -16.20 9.03
CA TRP A 1026 25.18 -16.19 10.29
C TRP A 1026 23.89 -17.02 10.22
N GLY A 1027 23.45 -17.51 11.38
CA GLY A 1027 22.12 -18.13 11.51
C GLY A 1027 20.97 -17.14 11.29
N PRO A 1028 19.71 -17.61 11.38
CA PRO A 1028 18.52 -16.85 10.99
C PRO A 1028 18.09 -15.78 12.00
N TYR A 1029 18.78 -15.63 13.14
CA TYR A 1029 18.42 -14.75 14.24
C TYR A 1029 19.50 -13.71 14.50
N ASP A 1030 19.13 -12.50 14.90
CA ASP A 1030 20.04 -11.36 15.06
C ASP A 1030 21.15 -11.63 16.08
N TYR A 1031 20.87 -12.42 17.13
CA TYR A 1031 21.89 -12.83 18.09
C TYR A 1031 23.01 -13.66 17.45
N HIS A 1032 22.76 -14.38 16.35
CA HIS A 1032 23.83 -15.05 15.60
C HIS A 1032 24.82 -14.03 15.03
N ARG A 1033 24.34 -12.87 14.54
CA ARG A 1033 25.22 -11.80 14.08
C ARG A 1033 25.95 -11.14 15.25
N VAL A 1034 25.26 -10.91 16.37
CA VAL A 1034 25.83 -10.28 17.57
C VAL A 1034 26.94 -11.16 18.19
N PHE A 1035 26.69 -12.44 18.44
CA PHE A 1035 27.67 -13.38 18.98
C PHE A 1035 28.60 -14.00 17.91
N ASN A 1036 28.50 -13.54 16.66
CA ASN A 1036 29.25 -14.04 15.51
C ASN A 1036 29.14 -15.55 15.26
N LEU A 1037 27.97 -16.13 15.52
CA LEU A 1037 27.68 -17.55 15.33
C LEU A 1037 27.37 -17.83 13.85
N THR A 1038 28.21 -18.63 13.21
CA THR A 1038 28.15 -18.91 11.76
C THR A 1038 28.09 -20.39 11.46
N TYR A 1039 27.41 -20.74 10.38
CA TYR A 1039 27.35 -22.09 9.83
C TYR A 1039 28.14 -22.17 8.52
N PRO A 1040 29.08 -23.13 8.36
CA PRO A 1040 29.77 -23.35 7.10
C PRO A 1040 28.85 -23.56 5.90
N VAL A 1041 27.73 -24.28 6.10
CA VAL A 1041 26.70 -24.53 5.07
C VAL A 1041 25.32 -24.56 5.72
N GLN A 1042 24.37 -23.83 5.15
CA GLN A 1042 22.94 -23.92 5.45
C GLN A 1042 22.17 -24.06 4.13
N LEU A 1043 21.39 -25.12 3.97
CA LEU A 1043 20.56 -25.39 2.80
C LEU A 1043 19.10 -25.52 3.25
N GLY A 1044 18.25 -24.58 2.85
CA GLY A 1044 16.82 -24.57 3.12
C GLY A 1044 15.99 -24.70 1.84
N GLY A 1045 14.79 -25.24 1.96
CA GLY A 1045 13.82 -25.25 0.86
C GLY A 1045 12.38 -25.43 1.34
N ASP A 1046 11.44 -24.89 0.58
CA ASP A 1046 9.99 -25.04 0.73
C ASP A 1046 9.39 -25.34 -0.63
N LEU A 1047 8.60 -26.41 -0.75
CA LEU A 1047 7.76 -26.69 -1.90
C LEU A 1047 6.32 -26.71 -1.42
N SER A 1048 5.53 -25.72 -1.83
CA SER A 1048 4.13 -25.56 -1.40
C SER A 1048 3.16 -25.37 -2.56
N TYR A 1049 1.97 -25.94 -2.43
CA TYR A 1049 0.86 -25.83 -3.37
C TYR A 1049 -0.31 -25.09 -2.69
N GLY A 1050 -0.72 -23.97 -3.27
CA GLY A 1050 -1.86 -23.17 -2.83
C GLY A 1050 -3.12 -23.40 -3.65
N LEU A 1051 -4.27 -22.96 -3.11
CA LEU A 1051 -5.54 -22.90 -3.87
C LEU A 1051 -5.68 -21.61 -4.71
N LYS A 1052 -4.94 -20.55 -4.35
CA LYS A 1052 -4.87 -19.26 -5.06
C LYS A 1052 -3.40 -18.85 -5.20
N LYS A 1053 -3.09 -17.94 -6.14
CA LYS A 1053 -1.76 -17.33 -6.23
C LYS A 1053 -1.46 -16.61 -4.89
N PRO A 1054 -0.24 -16.72 -4.33
CA PRO A 1054 0.14 -15.94 -3.16
C PRO A 1054 0.03 -14.44 -3.44
N VAL A 1055 -0.57 -13.69 -2.52
CA VAL A 1055 -0.65 -12.23 -2.53
C VAL A 1055 0.19 -11.70 -1.37
N LEU A 1056 0.95 -10.64 -1.58
CA LEU A 1056 1.82 -10.09 -0.54
C LEU A 1056 1.00 -9.63 0.67
N GLY A 1057 1.44 -9.98 1.87
CA GLY A 1057 0.72 -9.66 3.12
C GLY A 1057 -0.50 -10.54 3.43
N ALA A 1058 -1.00 -11.33 2.48
CA ALA A 1058 -2.12 -12.24 2.69
C ALA A 1058 -1.67 -13.66 3.05
N VAL A 1059 -2.37 -14.31 3.98
CA VAL A 1059 -2.23 -15.76 4.21
C VAL A 1059 -3.20 -16.50 3.32
N THR A 1060 -2.71 -17.32 2.40
CA THR A 1060 -3.54 -18.16 1.52
C THR A 1060 -3.55 -19.62 1.99
N THR A 1061 -4.61 -20.36 1.66
CA THR A 1061 -4.63 -21.82 1.85
C THR A 1061 -3.53 -22.46 1.01
N ARG A 1062 -2.60 -23.18 1.68
CA ARG A 1062 -1.49 -23.90 1.06
C ARG A 1062 -1.04 -25.12 1.87
N PHE A 1063 -0.51 -26.11 1.16
CA PHE A 1063 0.08 -27.33 1.71
C PHE A 1063 1.53 -27.41 1.26
N GLY A 1064 2.48 -27.72 2.14
CA GLY A 1064 3.89 -27.68 1.79
C GLY A 1064 4.77 -28.71 2.48
N LEU A 1065 5.90 -28.98 1.85
CA LEU A 1065 7.03 -29.70 2.41
C LEU A 1065 8.20 -28.73 2.54
N ARG A 1066 8.85 -28.71 3.70
CA ARG A 1066 10.07 -27.93 3.93
C ARG A 1066 11.24 -28.82 4.36
N GLY A 1067 12.45 -28.36 4.06
CA GLY A 1067 13.69 -28.98 4.52
C GLY A 1067 14.71 -27.92 4.93
N LEU A 1068 15.53 -28.26 5.93
CA LEU A 1068 16.69 -27.49 6.35
C LEU A 1068 17.82 -28.47 6.67
N VAL A 1069 19.01 -28.21 6.15
CA VAL A 1069 20.24 -28.95 6.47
C VAL A 1069 21.31 -27.94 6.88
N ARG A 1070 21.98 -28.20 8.01
CA ARG A 1070 23.13 -27.42 8.46
C ARG A 1070 24.36 -28.29 8.66
N MET A 1071 25.51 -27.75 8.26
CA MET A 1071 26.83 -28.21 8.71
C MET A 1071 27.31 -27.27 9.80
N LEU A 1072 27.91 -27.82 10.85
CA LEU A 1072 28.34 -27.10 12.04
C LEU A 1072 29.84 -27.26 12.26
N ASN A 1073 30.49 -26.19 12.70
CA ASN A 1073 31.88 -26.20 13.17
C ASN A 1073 32.00 -25.42 14.49
N GLU A 1074 33.23 -25.09 14.91
CA GLU A 1074 33.54 -24.45 16.18
C GLU A 1074 32.88 -23.06 16.40
N TYR A 1075 32.35 -22.44 15.35
CA TYR A 1075 31.61 -21.18 15.40
C TYR A 1075 30.08 -21.34 15.29
N SER A 1076 29.57 -22.57 15.24
CA SER A 1076 28.15 -22.85 14.99
C SER A 1076 27.38 -23.14 16.27
N GLU A 1077 26.24 -22.47 16.45
CA GLU A 1077 25.26 -22.86 17.48
C GLU A 1077 24.77 -24.28 17.23
N GLY A 1078 24.65 -25.07 18.30
CA GLY A 1078 24.23 -26.47 18.27
C GLY A 1078 25.36 -27.50 18.18
N LEU A 1079 26.63 -27.09 18.09
CA LEU A 1079 27.77 -28.00 18.30
C LEU A 1079 27.89 -28.31 19.80
N ASN A 1080 28.22 -29.56 20.17
CA ASN A 1080 28.38 -29.95 21.56
C ASN A 1080 29.86 -29.89 22.03
N ASP A 1081 30.09 -29.91 23.34
CA ASP A 1081 31.43 -29.86 23.96
C ASP A 1081 32.39 -30.87 23.35
N ARG A 1082 31.90 -32.09 23.08
CA ARG A 1082 32.70 -33.14 22.45
C ARG A 1082 33.14 -32.75 21.04
N GLY A 1083 32.26 -32.16 20.25
CA GLY A 1083 32.57 -31.63 18.92
C GLY A 1083 33.65 -30.54 18.98
N ILE A 1084 33.55 -29.64 19.95
CA ILE A 1084 34.54 -28.57 20.19
C ILE A 1084 35.90 -29.18 20.61
N THR A 1085 35.93 -30.08 21.59
CA THR A 1085 37.18 -30.63 22.15
C THR A 1085 37.87 -31.66 21.26
N GLU A 1086 37.11 -32.46 20.49
CA GLU A 1086 37.65 -33.46 19.55
C GLU A 1086 37.84 -32.90 18.12
N GLY A 1087 37.47 -31.62 17.87
CA GLY A 1087 37.59 -30.99 16.55
C GLY A 1087 36.67 -31.62 15.48
N LEU A 1088 35.49 -32.09 15.88
CA LEU A 1088 34.54 -32.78 15.00
C LEU A 1088 33.50 -31.81 14.43
N ASN A 1089 33.33 -31.83 13.11
CA ASN A 1089 32.24 -31.11 12.46
C ASN A 1089 30.88 -31.78 12.73
N GLY A 1090 29.88 -30.96 13.06
CA GLY A 1090 28.49 -31.37 13.22
C GLY A 1090 27.72 -31.36 11.89
N ARG A 1091 26.61 -32.12 11.86
CA ARG A 1091 25.61 -32.06 10.80
C ARG A 1091 24.25 -32.28 11.42
N GLU A 1092 23.27 -31.49 11.02
CA GLU A 1092 21.87 -31.67 11.41
C GLU A 1092 20.93 -31.43 10.22
N TYR A 1093 19.71 -31.93 10.36
CA TYR A 1093 18.63 -31.62 9.42
C TYR A 1093 17.27 -31.58 10.12
N GLU A 1094 16.35 -30.80 9.54
CA GLU A 1094 14.89 -30.82 9.76
C GLU A 1094 14.24 -31.08 8.41
N VAL A 1095 13.25 -31.98 8.37
CA VAL A 1095 12.30 -32.09 7.25
C VAL A 1095 10.91 -32.02 7.85
N GLY A 1096 10.02 -31.23 7.26
CA GLY A 1096 8.66 -31.07 7.76
C GLY A 1096 7.62 -30.97 6.66
N ALA A 1097 6.37 -31.18 7.06
CA ALA A 1097 5.18 -31.01 6.24
C ALA A 1097 4.21 -30.09 6.98
N TYR A 1098 3.52 -29.22 6.26
CA TYR A 1098 2.53 -28.33 6.86
C TYR A 1098 1.30 -28.14 5.98
N ALA A 1099 0.19 -27.82 6.62
CA ALA A 1099 -1.05 -27.37 6.02
C ALA A 1099 -1.44 -26.04 6.68
N ILE A 1100 -1.59 -25.00 5.86
CA ILE A 1100 -2.25 -23.76 6.23
C ILE A 1100 -3.58 -23.75 5.49
N LEU A 1101 -4.68 -23.77 6.22
CA LEU A 1101 -6.02 -23.52 5.68
C LEU A 1101 -6.42 -22.12 6.11
N SER A 1102 -6.85 -21.27 5.19
CA SER A 1102 -7.40 -19.93 5.43
C SER A 1102 -8.63 -19.74 4.55
N LEU A 1103 -9.72 -19.26 5.15
CA LEU A 1103 -10.97 -18.90 4.46
C LEU A 1103 -10.91 -17.47 3.91
#